data_AF-A0A2G4FB87-F1
#
_entry.id   AF-A0A2G4FB87-F1
#
_cell.length_a   1.000
_cell.length_b   1.000
_cell.length_c   1.000
_cell.angle_alpha   90.00
_cell.angle_beta   90.00
_cell.angle_gamma   90.00
#
_symmetry.space_group_name_H-M   'P 1'
#
loop_
_entity.id
_entity.type
_entity.pdbx_description
1 polymer ?
#
loop_
_entity_poly.entity_id
_entity_poly.type
_entity_poly.pdbx_seq_one_letter_code
_entity_poly.pdbx_strand_id
1 'polypeptide(L)'
;MPRALRISLWTLGAVVVLLGGAVLWIDSELKPDPLGRRVAAALADAKIKGGIGKVSAALDGTFEVLGVDLILTDGTKVKLASATGKADIWASAFGTYTIEKVTIRGFDLDLSTRVPATAEPAGTPLVPAPTTTPKLPGFKVGPYSANGRVTLVDGQEVRFSAAGEGIDSAGAVALRAGVVWPGFKIGTTITRPRAEIIFKGQLQRPLGQAGLDIKNLTDDVKSFELNVIAKDDSPLAAGAMGLELRGQHEPQKPLALSGQVLDATRRPALKFTGTADQGTLSLEAILDLDPTRFGILSSSLPDCQVAGLIKAQTAPLAGTWAVQTDVKATWTDLSKFSKTIPRNTTSSWTVKAQARNAAEGLDVEQLDVSGNGISLILAKALHLANGKLPEDAALTLTARDANLVSLTPFLAMAELTATAGRWTGEAELALVKGEPTITTIKTHAIAGLTLERAGKVLLKEVDAQLPLRSEGGAIFIAPFSLSSAAGQIASGDAIVRPGKDGAWSVTANAQVGIAELAEQPGWEDLPKDKLAGIRVFAKTAVSAEAGKAPALNNLEARITRGGENLLSLKLRQPFPFSGEKPAGVLVEASAVKLPLESLAALVPGLKLSGNLDRADLVVGFKSGGLFIRTEGAPVAFVDTSVSWRNKLWVSRCDLTAGLDLSFGDKASVLAFTQAKLANKGRILATGDLSWGMGEAPTTMRLQGNLGAMAEQPFADVLNVITTGSYAAAATMAPSGEIKATLNLKELAFKDREGKVKAATLSGTYTPNAQGLEISGRIRIEGDGVSEGQLLIKQTKHGERTEWKVLAEFPNVAGDDLLAVLSKAEAEPTDKPVKPNTTKDTSPLWHNQFGQAQVRIGKAYAKGIVAQNVSLQVDVVEEQVTLSKIQGKIAEGTLGGGGKLTFQTTTTGGPYALTSKLTLAQFDFGSVAAAFPSLREFVDGKADAWATAEGVSGNLDALVAKMNMYAGLTSKGGRIQAFGGKDSAMSLTAEKAGDVAEVVGGLALLAGVLTKNQQQGEKVAKIGAAILAMGKLQKSLANFQYDNAEFLAQRMPDGTIKITKAQVSNPDLMLSALGEIGARSQLTFSDWPLSLQTDIRGKGDYAQYFALLGFADGIPVPDGSTKGPGVKFSGSLNNLQNDLVERLQSAVDNIRSGASYQDQNTVQPDRTTPPNNNATPKPRNPFDSLFGK
;
A
#
# COMPACT_ATOMS: atom_id res chain seq x y z
N MET A 1 -57.21 -23.68 -22.38
CA MET A 1 -58.17 -23.61 -21.26
C MET A 1 -58.24 -22.18 -20.73
N PRO A 2 -59.42 -21.57 -20.59
CA PRO A 2 -59.59 -20.23 -20.01
C PRO A 2 -59.06 -20.17 -18.56
N ARG A 3 -58.50 -19.02 -18.16
CA ARG A 3 -57.95 -18.81 -16.79
C ARG A 3 -59.00 -19.01 -15.69
N ALA A 4 -60.26 -18.70 -15.96
CA ALA A 4 -61.39 -19.01 -15.08
C ALA A 4 -61.58 -20.53 -14.92
N LEU A 5 -61.51 -21.30 -16.02
CA LEU A 5 -61.59 -22.76 -15.98
C LEU A 5 -60.40 -23.38 -15.24
N ARG A 6 -59.19 -22.80 -15.35
CA ARG A 6 -58.03 -23.20 -14.54
C ARG A 6 -58.29 -22.91 -13.06
N ILE A 7 -58.71 -21.71 -12.66
CA ILE A 7 -58.99 -21.39 -11.25
C ILE A 7 -60.13 -22.25 -10.68
N SER A 8 -61.18 -22.52 -11.47
CA SER A 8 -62.19 -23.53 -11.15
C SER A 8 -61.56 -24.91 -10.99
N LEU A 9 -60.63 -25.34 -11.86
CA LEU A 9 -59.85 -26.57 -11.71
C LEU A 9 -58.90 -26.58 -10.50
N TRP A 10 -58.50 -25.43 -9.94
CA TRP A 10 -57.62 -25.33 -8.77
C TRP A 10 -58.40 -25.46 -7.45
N THR A 11 -59.58 -24.84 -7.33
CA THR A 11 -60.48 -25.01 -6.16
C THR A 11 -61.38 -26.25 -6.26
N LEU A 12 -61.76 -26.67 -7.47
CA LEU A 12 -62.35 -27.98 -7.70
C LEU A 12 -61.31 -29.10 -7.73
N GLY A 13 -60.01 -28.86 -7.88
CA GLY A 13 -59.01 -29.92 -8.10
C GLY A 13 -58.94 -30.98 -6.99
N ALA A 14 -59.01 -30.58 -5.72
CA ALA A 14 -59.11 -31.53 -4.61
C ALA A 14 -60.48 -32.22 -4.55
N VAL A 15 -61.55 -31.50 -4.88
CA VAL A 15 -62.93 -32.01 -4.92
C VAL A 15 -63.19 -32.91 -6.14
N VAL A 16 -62.49 -32.71 -7.25
CA VAL A 16 -62.52 -33.47 -8.51
C VAL A 16 -61.55 -34.64 -8.45
N VAL A 17 -60.51 -34.63 -7.61
CA VAL A 17 -59.76 -35.85 -7.29
C VAL A 17 -60.56 -36.73 -6.33
N LEU A 18 -61.30 -36.15 -5.38
CA LEU A 18 -62.21 -36.89 -4.50
C LEU A 18 -63.47 -37.40 -5.22
N LEU A 19 -64.13 -36.57 -6.04
CA LEU A 19 -65.28 -36.94 -6.87
C LEU A 19 -64.85 -37.75 -8.11
N GLY A 20 -63.69 -37.48 -8.68
CA GLY A 20 -63.09 -38.28 -9.76
C GLY A 20 -62.71 -39.67 -9.27
N GLY A 21 -62.28 -39.82 -8.01
CA GLY A 21 -62.12 -41.12 -7.36
C GLY A 21 -63.45 -41.88 -7.23
N ALA A 22 -64.56 -41.19 -6.93
CA ALA A 22 -65.90 -41.78 -6.87
C ALA A 22 -66.51 -42.06 -8.26
N VAL A 23 -66.26 -41.20 -9.26
CA VAL A 23 -66.72 -41.39 -10.66
C VAL A 23 -65.88 -42.46 -11.38
N LEU A 24 -64.57 -42.53 -11.14
CA LEU A 24 -63.71 -43.63 -11.58
C LEU A 24 -64.00 -44.94 -10.85
N TRP A 25 -64.60 -44.90 -9.65
CA TRP A 25 -65.11 -46.07 -8.93
C TRP A 25 -66.39 -46.61 -9.57
N ILE A 26 -67.33 -45.73 -9.94
CA ILE A 26 -68.56 -46.09 -10.68
C ILE A 26 -68.23 -46.67 -12.06
N ASP A 27 -67.20 -46.16 -12.75
CA ASP A 27 -66.70 -46.72 -14.03
C ASP A 27 -65.74 -47.93 -13.86
N SER A 28 -65.34 -48.24 -12.62
CA SER A 28 -64.45 -49.38 -12.27
C SER A 28 -65.22 -50.68 -12.03
N GLU A 29 -66.48 -50.66 -11.62
CA GLU A 29 -67.31 -51.88 -11.56
C GLU A 29 -67.66 -52.43 -12.96
N LEU A 30 -67.39 -51.67 -14.04
CA LEU A 30 -67.70 -52.05 -15.42
C LEU A 30 -66.49 -52.61 -16.22
N LYS A 31 -65.26 -52.66 -15.67
CA LYS A 31 -64.06 -53.28 -16.31
C LYS A 31 -63.02 -53.80 -15.27
N PRO A 32 -62.28 -54.91 -15.52
CA PRO A 32 -61.65 -55.76 -14.47
C PRO A 32 -60.30 -55.31 -13.84
N ASP A 33 -59.92 -54.03 -13.87
CA ASP A 33 -58.64 -53.56 -13.27
C ASP A 33 -58.83 -52.75 -11.97
N PRO A 34 -58.00 -52.92 -10.91
CA PRO A 34 -58.19 -52.26 -9.61
C PRO A 34 -57.95 -50.73 -9.65
N LEU A 35 -58.86 -49.95 -9.02
CA LEU A 35 -58.89 -48.48 -8.94
C LEU A 35 -57.53 -47.80 -8.68
N GLY A 36 -56.68 -48.40 -7.84
CA GLY A 36 -55.38 -47.84 -7.49
C GLY A 36 -54.47 -47.60 -8.70
N ARG A 37 -54.56 -48.41 -9.77
CA ARG A 37 -53.78 -48.21 -11.00
C ARG A 37 -54.31 -47.06 -11.87
N ARG A 38 -55.63 -46.83 -11.90
CA ARG A 38 -56.24 -45.76 -12.73
C ARG A 38 -56.03 -44.37 -12.14
N VAL A 39 -56.15 -44.24 -10.82
CA VAL A 39 -55.81 -42.99 -10.13
C VAL A 39 -54.35 -42.64 -10.34
N ALA A 40 -53.45 -43.63 -10.26
CA ALA A 40 -52.03 -43.42 -10.58
C ALA A 40 -51.80 -43.01 -12.05
N ALA A 41 -52.53 -43.59 -13.01
CA ALA A 41 -52.45 -43.21 -14.42
C ALA A 41 -52.98 -41.78 -14.69
N ALA A 42 -54.11 -41.39 -14.08
CA ALA A 42 -54.66 -40.05 -14.22
C ALA A 42 -53.76 -38.97 -13.60
N LEU A 43 -53.12 -39.28 -12.47
CA LEU A 43 -52.11 -38.41 -11.86
C LEU A 43 -50.87 -38.28 -12.77
N ALA A 44 -50.44 -39.38 -13.37
CA ALA A 44 -49.32 -39.38 -14.33
C ALA A 44 -49.63 -38.56 -15.59
N ASP A 45 -50.83 -38.70 -16.17
CA ASP A 45 -51.28 -37.92 -17.34
C ASP A 45 -51.36 -36.42 -17.03
N ALA A 46 -51.80 -36.07 -15.82
CA ALA A 46 -51.82 -34.68 -15.33
C ALA A 46 -50.43 -34.15 -14.92
N LYS A 47 -49.37 -34.97 -15.04
CA LYS A 47 -47.99 -34.68 -14.59
C LYS A 47 -47.90 -34.35 -13.08
N ILE A 48 -48.84 -34.85 -12.28
CA ILE A 48 -48.86 -34.70 -10.83
C ILE A 48 -48.08 -35.87 -10.22
N LYS A 49 -47.06 -35.58 -9.41
CA LYS A 49 -46.26 -36.63 -8.73
C LYS A 49 -46.88 -36.96 -7.38
N GLY A 50 -46.63 -38.18 -6.87
CA GLY A 50 -47.12 -38.62 -5.57
C GLY A 50 -48.22 -39.68 -5.68
N GLY A 51 -48.99 -39.89 -4.61
CA GLY A 51 -49.98 -40.96 -4.55
C GLY A 51 -51.08 -40.73 -3.51
N ILE A 52 -52.12 -41.56 -3.60
CA ILE A 52 -53.23 -41.60 -2.65
C ILE A 52 -53.22 -42.98 -1.97
N GLY A 53 -53.12 -43.01 -0.65
CA GLY A 53 -52.97 -44.24 0.13
C GLY A 53 -54.17 -45.17 0.02
N LYS A 54 -55.38 -44.65 0.24
CA LYS A 54 -56.64 -45.41 0.09
C LYS A 54 -57.76 -44.51 -0.42
N VAL A 55 -58.54 -45.03 -1.37
CA VAL A 55 -59.81 -44.44 -1.81
C VAL A 55 -60.87 -45.52 -1.70
N SER A 56 -61.93 -45.26 -0.95
CA SER A 56 -63.12 -46.11 -0.87
C SER A 56 -64.36 -45.25 -1.08
N ALA A 57 -65.28 -45.72 -1.92
CA ALA A 57 -66.59 -45.13 -2.12
C ALA A 57 -67.63 -46.25 -2.09
N ALA A 58 -68.87 -45.94 -1.74
CA ALA A 58 -70.00 -46.86 -1.77
C ALA A 58 -71.13 -46.31 -2.66
N LEU A 59 -72.01 -47.20 -3.13
CA LEU A 59 -73.15 -46.87 -4.00
C LEU A 59 -74.17 -45.93 -3.34
N ASP A 60 -74.15 -45.80 -2.01
CA ASP A 60 -74.98 -44.85 -1.25
C ASP A 60 -74.43 -43.42 -1.23
N GLY A 61 -73.34 -43.16 -1.97
CA GLY A 61 -72.70 -41.86 -2.07
C GLY A 61 -71.64 -41.59 -1.01
N THR A 62 -71.43 -42.48 -0.04
CA THR A 62 -70.38 -42.29 0.97
C THR A 62 -68.99 -42.51 0.38
N PHE A 63 -68.05 -41.63 0.73
CA PHE A 63 -66.65 -41.76 0.30
C PHE A 63 -65.67 -41.46 1.44
N GLU A 64 -64.54 -42.15 1.41
CA GLU A 64 -63.39 -41.99 2.29
C GLU A 64 -62.11 -41.99 1.45
N VAL A 65 -61.27 -40.98 1.66
CA VAL A 65 -59.94 -40.88 1.07
C VAL A 65 -58.92 -40.67 2.20
N LEU A 66 -57.90 -41.53 2.24
CA LEU A 66 -56.83 -41.51 3.26
C LEU A 66 -55.46 -41.35 2.61
N GLY A 67 -54.63 -40.51 3.23
CA GLY A 67 -53.20 -40.40 2.91
C GLY A 67 -52.92 -39.91 1.49
N VAL A 68 -53.37 -38.70 1.14
CA VAL A 68 -52.99 -38.02 -0.11
C VAL A 68 -51.64 -37.34 0.11
N ASP A 69 -50.69 -37.56 -0.79
CA ASP A 69 -49.44 -36.81 -0.86
C ASP A 69 -49.15 -36.55 -2.34
N LEU A 70 -49.42 -35.33 -2.81
CA LEU A 70 -49.33 -34.94 -4.21
C LEU A 70 -48.39 -33.74 -4.38
N ILE A 71 -47.69 -33.69 -5.51
CA ILE A 71 -46.88 -32.56 -5.94
C ILE A 71 -47.35 -32.16 -7.33
N LEU A 72 -47.91 -30.95 -7.43
CA LEU A 72 -48.41 -30.37 -8.67
C LEU A 72 -47.24 -29.93 -9.57
N THR A 73 -47.54 -29.70 -10.86
CA THR A 73 -46.54 -29.31 -11.86
C THR A 73 -45.84 -28.00 -11.57
N ASP A 74 -46.46 -27.09 -10.81
CA ASP A 74 -45.86 -25.82 -10.42
C ASP A 74 -45.02 -25.91 -9.15
N GLY A 75 -44.80 -27.12 -8.62
CA GLY A 75 -44.03 -27.38 -7.40
C GLY A 75 -44.86 -27.37 -6.12
N THR A 76 -46.12 -26.95 -6.16
CA THR A 76 -47.01 -26.95 -4.99
C THR A 76 -47.20 -28.37 -4.45
N LYS A 77 -46.98 -28.59 -3.15
CA LYS A 77 -47.24 -29.88 -2.50
C LYS A 77 -48.56 -29.84 -1.74
N VAL A 78 -49.36 -30.87 -1.88
CA VAL A 78 -50.67 -31.02 -1.25
C VAL A 78 -50.68 -32.35 -0.51
N LYS A 79 -50.78 -32.29 0.81
CA LYS A 79 -50.97 -33.45 1.67
C LYS A 79 -52.33 -33.40 2.34
N LEU A 80 -52.97 -34.55 2.47
CA LEU A 80 -54.25 -34.67 3.17
C LEU A 80 -54.27 -35.97 3.96
N ALA A 81 -54.46 -35.86 5.28
CA ALA A 81 -54.54 -37.03 6.14
C ALA A 81 -55.82 -37.84 5.88
N SER A 82 -56.98 -37.19 5.85
CA SER A 82 -58.24 -37.82 5.43
C SER A 82 -59.29 -36.83 4.91
N ALA A 83 -60.09 -37.26 3.95
CA ALA A 83 -61.36 -36.63 3.59
C ALA A 83 -62.48 -37.67 3.60
N THR A 84 -63.55 -37.37 4.31
CA THR A 84 -64.76 -38.20 4.36
C THR A 84 -65.97 -37.37 3.99
N GLY A 85 -66.92 -37.95 3.26
CA GLY A 85 -68.11 -37.24 2.86
C GLY A 85 -69.18 -38.13 2.27
N LYS A 86 -70.29 -37.49 1.89
CA LYS A 86 -71.40 -38.12 1.17
C LYS A 86 -71.76 -37.25 -0.03
N ALA A 87 -71.66 -37.82 -1.23
CA ALA A 87 -72.03 -37.19 -2.49
C ALA A 87 -73.39 -37.72 -2.94
N ASP A 88 -74.23 -36.86 -3.51
CA ASP A 88 -75.45 -37.31 -4.18
C ASP A 88 -75.09 -37.70 -5.61
N ILE A 89 -74.96 -39.02 -5.81
CA ILE A 89 -74.55 -39.62 -7.09
C ILE A 89 -75.62 -39.37 -8.17
N TRP A 90 -76.90 -39.32 -7.80
CA TRP A 90 -78.00 -39.16 -8.75
C TRP A 90 -78.14 -37.70 -9.20
N ALA A 91 -78.05 -36.73 -8.29
CA ALA A 91 -78.09 -35.31 -8.67
C ALA A 91 -76.91 -34.90 -9.57
N SER A 92 -75.73 -35.49 -9.34
CA SER A 92 -74.52 -35.22 -10.12
C SER A 92 -74.60 -35.73 -11.56
N ALA A 93 -75.37 -36.78 -11.83
CA ALA A 93 -75.65 -37.28 -13.19
C ALA A 93 -76.57 -36.35 -14.01
N PHE A 94 -77.34 -35.47 -13.35
CA PHE A 94 -78.27 -34.52 -13.98
C PHE A 94 -77.73 -33.08 -14.06
N GLY A 95 -76.41 -32.88 -13.91
CA GLY A 95 -75.75 -31.60 -14.16
C GLY A 95 -75.68 -30.64 -12.97
N THR A 96 -76.08 -31.06 -11.76
CA THR A 96 -75.88 -30.29 -10.52
C THR A 96 -74.99 -31.06 -9.55
N TYR A 97 -73.77 -30.57 -9.31
CA TYR A 97 -72.81 -31.24 -8.42
C TYR A 97 -73.24 -31.06 -6.97
N THR A 98 -73.67 -32.14 -6.32
CA THR A 98 -74.22 -32.08 -4.95
C THR A 98 -73.41 -32.93 -3.98
N ILE A 99 -72.86 -32.28 -2.96
CA ILE A 99 -72.16 -32.90 -1.83
C ILE A 99 -73.02 -32.67 -0.59
N GLU A 100 -73.59 -33.72 0.02
CA GLU A 100 -74.45 -33.58 1.19
C GLU A 100 -73.66 -33.16 2.44
N LYS A 101 -72.45 -33.69 2.62
CA LYS A 101 -71.55 -33.35 3.73
C LYS A 101 -70.11 -33.67 3.37
N VAL A 102 -69.16 -32.84 3.80
CA VAL A 102 -67.72 -33.12 3.63
C VAL A 102 -66.91 -32.71 4.86
N THR A 103 -66.00 -33.58 5.31
CA THR A 103 -65.07 -33.33 6.40
C THR A 103 -63.64 -33.61 5.93
N ILE A 104 -62.79 -32.59 6.02
CA ILE A 104 -61.39 -32.62 5.58
C ILE A 104 -60.51 -32.46 6.83
N ARG A 105 -59.62 -33.43 7.08
CA ARG A 105 -58.71 -33.41 8.22
C ARG A 105 -57.25 -33.45 7.79
N GLY A 106 -56.43 -32.63 8.45
CA GLY A 106 -54.97 -32.63 8.25
C GLY A 106 -54.58 -32.25 6.83
N PHE A 107 -55.23 -31.21 6.28
CA PHE A 107 -54.84 -30.62 5.00
C PHE A 107 -53.55 -29.82 5.17
N ASP A 108 -52.56 -30.05 4.34
CA ASP A 108 -51.26 -29.39 4.39
C ASP A 108 -50.86 -28.99 2.97
N LEU A 109 -50.86 -27.68 2.72
CA LEU A 109 -50.55 -27.08 1.42
C LEU A 109 -49.21 -26.35 1.50
N ASP A 110 -48.19 -26.85 0.82
CA ASP A 110 -46.86 -26.24 0.77
C ASP A 110 -46.66 -25.49 -0.55
N LEU A 111 -46.67 -24.16 -0.46
CA LEU A 111 -46.43 -23.22 -1.56
C LEU A 111 -44.96 -22.76 -1.61
N SER A 112 -44.09 -23.16 -0.67
CA SER A 112 -42.69 -22.69 -0.61
C SER A 112 -41.84 -23.11 -1.80
N THR A 113 -42.21 -24.23 -2.43
CA THR A 113 -41.53 -24.77 -3.61
C THR A 113 -42.21 -24.39 -4.93
N ARG A 114 -43.20 -23.48 -4.87
CA ARG A 114 -43.97 -23.07 -6.04
C ARG A 114 -43.14 -22.16 -6.94
N VAL A 115 -42.96 -22.57 -8.20
CA VAL A 115 -42.39 -21.73 -9.24
C VAL A 115 -43.55 -20.97 -9.92
N PRO A 116 -43.59 -19.62 -9.84
CA PRO A 116 -44.65 -18.86 -10.49
C PRO A 116 -44.59 -19.09 -12.00
N ALA A 117 -45.74 -19.40 -12.60
CA ALA A 117 -45.84 -19.57 -14.05
C ALA A 117 -45.38 -18.28 -14.74
N THR A 118 -44.42 -18.40 -15.66
CA THR A 118 -43.96 -17.29 -16.48
C THR A 118 -45.15 -16.71 -17.23
N ALA A 119 -45.39 -15.40 -17.08
CA ALA A 119 -46.46 -14.73 -17.79
C ALA A 119 -46.20 -14.86 -19.29
N GLU A 120 -47.02 -15.63 -20.00
CA GLU A 120 -47.03 -15.60 -21.47
C GLU A 120 -47.30 -14.15 -21.91
N PRO A 121 -46.46 -13.60 -22.82
CA PRO A 121 -46.60 -12.24 -23.27
C PRO A 121 -47.96 -12.04 -23.95
N ALA A 122 -48.66 -10.98 -23.55
CA ALA A 122 -49.92 -10.57 -24.15
C ALA A 122 -49.66 -10.10 -25.59
N GLY A 123 -49.77 -11.03 -26.54
CA GLY A 123 -49.70 -10.77 -27.97
C GLY A 123 -50.95 -11.29 -28.66
N THR A 124 -51.62 -10.39 -29.37
CA THR A 124 -52.74 -10.59 -30.33
C THR A 124 -54.16 -10.75 -29.75
N PRO A 125 -55.13 -9.90 -30.15
CA PRO A 125 -56.55 -10.10 -29.85
C PRO A 125 -57.03 -11.40 -30.49
N LEU A 126 -57.54 -12.32 -29.68
CA LEU A 126 -58.29 -13.47 -30.18
C LEU A 126 -59.63 -12.98 -30.72
N VAL A 127 -59.89 -13.29 -31.99
CA VAL A 127 -61.18 -13.17 -32.68
C VAL A 127 -62.32 -13.64 -31.76
N PRO A 128 -63.47 -12.94 -31.67
CA PRO A 128 -64.57 -13.37 -30.83
C PRO A 128 -65.09 -14.73 -31.30
N ALA A 129 -64.92 -15.75 -30.46
CA ALA A 129 -65.65 -17.00 -30.59
C ALA A 129 -67.15 -16.73 -30.32
N PRO A 130 -68.07 -17.49 -30.94
CA PRO A 130 -69.50 -17.19 -30.91
C PRO A 130 -70.10 -17.12 -29.50
N THR A 131 -71.13 -16.28 -29.42
CA THR A 131 -71.98 -15.86 -28.29
C THR A 131 -72.62 -17.00 -27.49
N THR A 132 -71.87 -17.58 -26.57
CA THR A 132 -72.45 -18.18 -25.35
C THR A 132 -71.66 -17.67 -24.16
N THR A 133 -72.24 -16.74 -23.37
CA THR A 133 -71.66 -16.29 -22.11
C THR A 133 -71.39 -17.53 -21.26
N PRO A 134 -70.14 -17.84 -20.89
CA PRO A 134 -69.84 -19.03 -20.10
C PRO A 134 -70.65 -18.95 -18.79
N LYS A 135 -71.25 -20.06 -18.39
CA LYS A 135 -72.08 -20.17 -17.17
C LYS A 135 -71.42 -21.14 -16.20
N LEU A 136 -71.56 -20.89 -14.91
CA LEU A 136 -71.19 -21.86 -13.89
C LEU A 136 -72.22 -23.00 -13.86
N PRO A 137 -71.81 -24.28 -13.77
CA PRO A 137 -72.74 -25.36 -13.47
C PRO A 137 -73.29 -25.18 -12.06
N GLY A 138 -74.55 -25.56 -11.84
CA GLY A 138 -75.16 -25.55 -10.51
C GLY A 138 -74.38 -26.47 -9.57
N PHE A 139 -74.12 -26.00 -8.35
CA PHE A 139 -73.50 -26.81 -7.31
C PHE A 139 -74.13 -26.54 -5.95
N LYS A 140 -74.19 -27.59 -5.12
CA LYS A 140 -74.69 -27.52 -3.76
C LYS A 140 -73.78 -28.33 -2.85
N VAL A 141 -73.23 -27.67 -1.84
CA VAL A 141 -72.41 -28.30 -0.79
C VAL A 141 -73.19 -28.11 0.52
N GLY A 142 -73.53 -29.19 1.20
CA GLY A 142 -74.10 -29.15 2.54
C GLY A 142 -73.03 -28.85 3.61
N PRO A 143 -73.25 -29.20 4.89
CA PRO A 143 -72.33 -28.85 5.95
C PRO A 143 -70.90 -29.32 5.67
N TYR A 144 -69.94 -28.41 5.76
CA TYR A 144 -68.53 -28.70 5.53
C TYR A 144 -67.66 -28.29 6.71
N SER A 145 -66.60 -29.05 6.95
CA SER A 145 -65.54 -28.69 7.90
C SER A 145 -64.18 -29.08 7.35
N ALA A 146 -63.20 -28.18 7.46
CA ALA A 146 -61.84 -28.38 7.00
C ALA A 146 -60.85 -27.81 8.01
N ASN A 147 -59.78 -28.53 8.32
CA ASN A 147 -58.66 -27.97 9.08
C ASN A 147 -57.33 -28.33 8.42
N GLY A 148 -56.36 -27.45 8.59
CA GLY A 148 -55.08 -27.61 7.95
C GLY A 148 -54.07 -26.52 8.22
N ARG A 149 -52.95 -26.61 7.50
CA ARG A 149 -51.92 -25.60 7.43
C ARG A 149 -51.56 -25.29 5.99
N VAL A 150 -51.09 -24.08 5.76
CA VAL A 150 -50.57 -23.59 4.48
C VAL A 150 -49.19 -23.03 4.75
N THR A 151 -48.17 -23.61 4.12
CA THR A 151 -46.83 -23.02 4.09
C THR A 151 -46.78 -22.06 2.91
N LEU A 152 -46.60 -20.77 3.19
CA LEU A 152 -46.55 -19.70 2.19
C LEU A 152 -45.21 -19.72 1.43
N VAL A 153 -45.12 -18.94 0.36
CA VAL A 153 -43.92 -18.86 -0.51
C VAL A 153 -42.68 -18.38 0.25
N ASP A 154 -42.87 -17.55 1.28
CA ASP A 154 -41.82 -17.05 2.17
C ASP A 154 -41.46 -18.02 3.31
N GLY A 155 -42.02 -19.23 3.30
CA GLY A 155 -41.79 -20.28 4.29
C GLY A 155 -42.62 -20.13 5.57
N GLN A 156 -43.51 -19.14 5.69
CA GLN A 156 -44.35 -18.98 6.87
C GLN A 156 -45.50 -20.00 6.90
N GLU A 157 -45.71 -20.64 8.06
CA GLU A 157 -46.80 -21.60 8.26
C GLU A 157 -48.05 -20.90 8.82
N VAL A 158 -49.14 -20.90 8.05
CA VAL A 158 -50.46 -20.41 8.45
C VAL A 158 -51.39 -21.59 8.72
N ARG A 159 -51.95 -21.68 9.92
CA ARG A 159 -52.94 -22.71 10.27
C ARG A 159 -54.34 -22.17 10.08
N PHE A 160 -55.24 -23.00 9.57
CA PHE A 160 -56.64 -22.62 9.38
C PHE A 160 -57.60 -23.72 9.83
N SER A 161 -58.79 -23.27 10.21
CA SER A 161 -59.98 -24.11 10.35
C SER A 161 -61.13 -23.39 9.65
N ALA A 162 -61.91 -24.09 8.83
CA ALA A 162 -63.06 -23.53 8.15
C ALA A 162 -64.25 -24.46 8.35
N ALA A 163 -65.43 -23.90 8.60
CA ALA A 163 -66.67 -24.63 8.67
C ALA A 163 -67.83 -23.78 8.12
N GLY A 164 -68.84 -24.44 7.58
CA GLY A 164 -70.05 -23.77 7.10
C GLY A 164 -71.25 -24.72 7.05
N GLU A 165 -72.44 -24.14 7.07
CA GLU A 165 -73.72 -24.87 7.04
C GLU A 165 -74.11 -25.31 5.62
N GLY A 166 -73.48 -24.72 4.60
CA GLY A 166 -73.59 -25.10 3.20
C GLY A 166 -73.23 -23.96 2.25
N ILE A 167 -72.95 -24.30 0.99
CA ILE A 167 -72.76 -23.38 -0.14
C ILE A 167 -73.69 -23.84 -1.25
N ASP A 168 -74.67 -23.01 -1.59
CA ASP A 168 -75.58 -23.27 -2.70
C ASP A 168 -75.37 -22.22 -3.79
N SER A 169 -75.08 -22.66 -5.01
CA SER A 169 -74.96 -21.79 -6.19
C SER A 169 -76.22 -20.96 -6.45
N ALA A 170 -77.40 -21.39 -5.96
CA ALA A 170 -78.68 -20.70 -6.07
C ALA A 170 -79.15 -20.02 -4.77
N GLY A 171 -78.38 -20.11 -3.68
CA GLY A 171 -78.88 -19.85 -2.33
C GLY A 171 -77.92 -19.10 -1.41
N ALA A 172 -78.06 -19.34 -0.09
CA ALA A 172 -77.24 -18.69 0.92
C ALA A 172 -75.84 -19.30 0.99
N VAL A 173 -74.83 -18.45 1.13
CA VAL A 173 -73.44 -18.85 1.35
C VAL A 173 -73.06 -18.49 2.76
N ALA A 174 -72.71 -19.48 3.60
CA ALA A 174 -72.21 -19.25 4.94
C ALA A 174 -70.82 -19.88 5.11
N LEU A 175 -69.85 -19.07 5.51
CA LEU A 175 -68.48 -19.48 5.80
C LEU A 175 -68.03 -18.88 7.12
N ARG A 176 -67.50 -19.72 8.01
CA ARG A 176 -66.78 -19.30 9.21
C ARG A 176 -65.39 -19.93 9.19
N ALA A 177 -64.35 -19.12 9.16
CA ALA A 177 -62.97 -19.58 9.14
C ALA A 177 -62.15 -18.94 10.25
N GLY A 178 -61.39 -19.74 11.00
CA GLY A 178 -60.31 -19.30 11.87
C GLY A 178 -58.97 -19.45 11.17
N VAL A 179 -58.11 -18.44 11.30
CA VAL A 179 -56.74 -18.42 10.76
C VAL A 179 -55.78 -18.05 11.87
N VAL A 180 -54.62 -18.69 11.96
CA VAL A 180 -53.56 -18.43 12.93
C VAL A 180 -52.23 -18.40 12.18
N TRP A 181 -51.40 -17.38 12.43
CA TRP A 181 -50.10 -17.24 11.77
C TRP A 181 -48.98 -17.01 12.80
N PRO A 182 -47.70 -17.12 12.40
CA PRO A 182 -46.58 -16.93 13.32
C PRO A 182 -46.57 -15.49 13.83
N GLY A 183 -46.42 -15.33 15.14
CA GLY A 183 -46.25 -14.02 15.75
C GLY A 183 -44.83 -13.48 15.59
N PHE A 184 -44.69 -12.18 15.81
CA PHE A 184 -43.41 -11.49 15.86
C PHE A 184 -43.03 -11.17 17.31
N LYS A 185 -41.74 -10.92 17.54
CA LYS A 185 -41.20 -10.66 18.87
C LYS A 185 -41.30 -9.17 19.20
N ILE A 186 -41.92 -8.84 20.34
CA ILE A 186 -41.92 -7.50 20.93
C ILE A 186 -41.22 -7.60 22.29
N GLY A 187 -40.00 -7.06 22.40
CA GLY A 187 -39.17 -7.22 23.60
C GLY A 187 -38.87 -8.70 23.87
N THR A 188 -39.31 -9.23 25.01
CA THR A 188 -39.17 -10.64 25.40
C THR A 188 -40.38 -11.51 25.07
N THR A 189 -41.48 -10.92 24.59
CA THR A 189 -42.76 -11.61 24.36
C THR A 189 -42.98 -11.87 22.87
N ILE A 190 -43.61 -12.99 22.53
CA ILE A 190 -43.97 -13.37 21.16
C ILE A 190 -45.50 -13.23 21.01
N THR A 191 -45.95 -12.51 19.99
CA THR A 191 -47.39 -12.36 19.69
C THR A 191 -48.00 -13.71 19.26
N ARG A 192 -49.32 -13.86 19.42
CA ARG A 192 -50.09 -15.05 19.01
C ARG A 192 -51.27 -14.61 18.14
N PRO A 193 -51.00 -14.16 16.90
CA PRO A 193 -52.00 -13.53 16.08
C PRO A 193 -52.96 -14.58 15.46
N ARG A 194 -54.25 -14.24 15.47
CA ARG A 194 -55.31 -15.05 14.87
C ARG A 194 -56.40 -14.17 14.28
N ALA A 195 -57.05 -14.65 13.24
CA ALA A 195 -58.22 -14.03 12.65
C ALA A 195 -59.41 -14.98 12.64
N GLU A 196 -60.59 -14.42 12.73
CA GLU A 196 -61.87 -15.07 12.48
C GLU A 196 -62.55 -14.35 11.33
N ILE A 197 -62.92 -15.09 10.30
CA ILE A 197 -63.57 -14.61 9.08
C ILE A 197 -64.97 -15.22 9.07
N ILE A 198 -65.99 -14.37 9.03
CA ILE A 198 -67.39 -14.77 8.92
C ILE A 198 -67.95 -14.12 7.66
N PHE A 199 -68.37 -14.93 6.70
CA PHE A 199 -69.03 -14.48 5.49
C PHE A 199 -70.44 -15.06 5.41
N LYS A 200 -71.41 -14.20 5.12
CA LYS A 200 -72.81 -14.54 4.87
C LYS A 200 -73.25 -13.85 3.58
N GLY A 201 -73.49 -14.61 2.52
CA GLY A 201 -74.00 -14.11 1.24
C GLY A 201 -75.39 -14.64 0.94
N GLN A 202 -76.20 -13.84 0.27
CA GLN A 202 -77.45 -14.24 -0.37
C GLN A 202 -77.42 -13.82 -1.83
N LEU A 203 -77.85 -14.70 -2.72
CA LEU A 203 -77.94 -14.45 -4.14
C LEU A 203 -79.40 -14.21 -4.55
N GLN A 204 -79.63 -13.37 -5.57
CA GLN A 204 -80.97 -13.13 -6.14
C GLN A 204 -81.35 -14.20 -7.16
N ARG A 205 -80.34 -14.78 -7.80
CA ARG A 205 -80.44 -15.87 -8.78
C ARG A 205 -79.13 -16.66 -8.74
N PRO A 206 -79.06 -17.86 -9.35
CA PRO A 206 -77.86 -18.67 -9.32
C PRO A 206 -76.61 -17.94 -9.84
N LEU A 207 -75.49 -18.07 -9.12
CA LEU A 207 -74.23 -17.40 -9.43
C LEU A 207 -73.76 -17.75 -10.84
N GLY A 208 -73.57 -16.74 -11.68
CA GLY A 208 -73.13 -16.90 -13.07
C GLY A 208 -74.23 -17.40 -14.02
N GLN A 209 -75.50 -17.43 -13.62
CA GLN A 209 -76.62 -17.88 -14.48
C GLN A 209 -76.79 -16.99 -15.73
N ALA A 210 -76.59 -15.69 -15.57
CA ALA A 210 -76.68 -14.70 -16.65
C ALA A 210 -75.35 -14.49 -17.40
N GLY A 211 -74.23 -14.96 -16.83
CA GLY A 211 -72.88 -14.80 -17.37
C GLY A 211 -71.85 -14.60 -16.27
N LEU A 212 -70.57 -14.79 -16.62
CA LEU A 212 -69.43 -14.61 -15.69
C LEU A 212 -68.76 -13.23 -15.79
N ASP A 213 -69.32 -12.30 -16.56
CA ASP A 213 -68.87 -10.92 -16.53
C ASP A 213 -69.22 -10.24 -15.20
N ILE A 214 -68.39 -9.27 -14.81
CA ILE A 214 -68.49 -8.58 -13.51
C ILE A 214 -69.88 -7.96 -13.30
N LYS A 215 -70.51 -7.46 -14.37
CA LYS A 215 -71.86 -6.89 -14.29
C LYS A 215 -72.86 -7.97 -13.86
N ASN A 216 -72.92 -9.08 -14.59
CA ASN A 216 -73.85 -10.16 -14.26
C ASN A 216 -73.60 -10.77 -12.88
N LEU A 217 -72.32 -10.92 -12.48
CA LEU A 217 -71.97 -11.41 -11.14
C LEU A 217 -72.35 -10.44 -10.01
N THR A 218 -72.29 -9.12 -10.25
CA THR A 218 -72.73 -8.11 -9.27
C THR A 218 -74.25 -8.10 -9.14
N ASP A 219 -74.96 -8.26 -10.26
CA ASP A 219 -76.43 -8.38 -10.31
C ASP A 219 -76.94 -9.67 -9.62
N ASP A 220 -76.11 -10.73 -9.56
CA ASP A 220 -76.47 -11.99 -8.89
C ASP A 220 -76.52 -11.84 -7.36
N VAL A 221 -75.86 -10.84 -6.79
CA VAL A 221 -75.76 -10.64 -5.34
C VAL A 221 -77.00 -9.93 -4.80
N LYS A 222 -77.70 -10.54 -3.84
CA LYS A 222 -78.83 -9.91 -3.12
C LYS A 222 -78.32 -9.11 -1.94
N SER A 223 -77.51 -9.76 -1.12
CA SER A 223 -76.83 -9.15 0.00
C SER A 223 -75.61 -9.96 0.38
N PHE A 224 -74.64 -9.32 1.01
CA PHE A 224 -73.58 -10.04 1.70
C PHE A 224 -73.15 -9.27 2.95
N GLU A 225 -72.66 -10.00 3.92
CA GLU A 225 -71.98 -9.49 5.11
C GLU A 225 -70.68 -10.28 5.29
N LEU A 226 -69.57 -9.57 5.33
CA LEU A 226 -68.24 -10.11 5.62
C LEU A 226 -67.71 -9.40 6.88
N ASN A 227 -67.51 -10.18 7.94
CA ASN A 227 -66.93 -9.73 9.19
C ASN A 227 -65.62 -10.47 9.42
N VAL A 228 -64.50 -9.75 9.44
CA VAL A 228 -63.18 -10.28 9.78
C VAL A 228 -62.75 -9.66 11.10
N ILE A 229 -62.37 -10.48 12.08
CA ILE A 229 -61.88 -10.04 13.38
C ILE A 229 -60.48 -10.61 13.58
N ALA A 230 -59.48 -9.74 13.67
CA ALA A 230 -58.10 -10.13 13.93
C ALA A 230 -57.70 -9.72 15.35
N LYS A 231 -57.13 -10.65 16.13
CA LYS A 231 -56.75 -10.44 17.54
C LYS A 231 -55.45 -11.13 17.89
N ASP A 232 -54.85 -10.68 19.00
CA ASP A 232 -53.68 -11.32 19.61
C ASP A 232 -54.08 -12.02 20.92
N ASP A 233 -53.87 -13.34 21.00
CA ASP A 233 -54.10 -14.11 22.23
C ASP A 233 -52.82 -14.15 23.13
N SER A 234 -51.81 -13.32 22.84
CA SER A 234 -50.63 -13.16 23.70
C SER A 234 -50.91 -12.30 24.96
N PRO A 235 -50.06 -12.36 26.00
CA PRO A 235 -50.18 -11.51 27.18
C PRO A 235 -50.09 -10.00 26.90
N LEU A 236 -49.70 -9.58 25.68
CA LEU A 236 -49.55 -8.19 25.29
C LEU A 236 -50.90 -7.46 25.10
N ALA A 237 -52.03 -8.20 25.08
CA ALA A 237 -53.39 -7.66 24.98
C ALA A 237 -53.55 -6.57 23.89
N ALA A 238 -53.04 -6.82 22.69
CA ALA A 238 -53.00 -5.87 21.57
C ALA A 238 -54.38 -5.55 20.93
N GLY A 239 -55.49 -5.81 21.63
CA GLY A 239 -56.86 -5.57 21.19
C GLY A 239 -57.31 -6.44 20.00
N ALA A 240 -58.51 -6.15 19.48
CA ALA A 240 -59.10 -6.88 18.35
C ALA A 240 -59.52 -5.90 17.25
N MET A 241 -58.87 -5.99 16.10
CA MET A 241 -59.21 -5.24 14.90
C MET A 241 -60.38 -5.91 14.17
N GLY A 242 -61.11 -5.12 13.38
CA GLY A 242 -62.26 -5.59 12.63
C GLY A 242 -62.28 -5.06 11.21
N LEU A 243 -62.84 -5.83 10.29
CA LEU A 243 -63.31 -5.38 8.99
C LEU A 243 -64.75 -5.85 8.86
N GLU A 244 -65.67 -4.92 8.68
CA GLU A 244 -67.08 -5.19 8.46
C GLU A 244 -67.43 -4.65 7.07
N LEU A 245 -67.91 -5.51 6.18
CA LEU A 245 -68.26 -5.17 4.81
C LEU A 245 -69.67 -5.70 4.53
N ARG A 246 -70.54 -4.85 4.00
CA ARG A 246 -71.92 -5.16 3.71
C ARG A 246 -72.30 -4.68 2.32
N GLY A 247 -72.89 -5.56 1.54
CA GLY A 247 -73.54 -5.22 0.28
C GLY A 247 -75.04 -5.50 0.37
N GLN A 248 -75.85 -4.60 -0.17
CA GLN A 248 -77.29 -4.78 -0.31
C GLN A 248 -77.76 -4.28 -1.66
N HIS A 249 -78.52 -5.12 -2.36
CA HIS A 249 -79.08 -4.80 -3.66
C HIS A 249 -80.60 -4.66 -3.52
N GLU A 250 -81.12 -3.46 -3.73
CA GLU A 250 -82.55 -3.18 -3.81
C GLU A 250 -83.03 -3.30 -5.26
N PRO A 251 -84.27 -3.77 -5.53
CA PRO A 251 -84.79 -3.83 -6.89
C PRO A 251 -84.69 -2.48 -7.61
N GLN A 252 -84.17 -2.47 -8.84
CA GLN A 252 -83.99 -1.28 -9.68
C GLN A 252 -82.99 -0.23 -9.16
N LYS A 253 -82.18 -0.55 -8.14
CA LYS A 253 -81.09 0.31 -7.66
C LYS A 253 -79.73 -0.41 -7.79
N PRO A 254 -78.63 0.35 -7.92
CA PRO A 254 -77.28 -0.20 -7.85
C PRO A 254 -77.01 -0.96 -6.53
N LEU A 255 -76.03 -1.87 -6.56
CA LEU A 255 -75.58 -2.56 -5.35
C LEU A 255 -74.97 -1.53 -4.39
N ALA A 256 -75.65 -1.27 -3.26
CA ALA A 256 -75.14 -0.40 -2.21
C ALA A 256 -74.08 -1.15 -1.42
N LEU A 257 -72.91 -0.53 -1.29
CA LEU A 257 -71.77 -1.02 -0.52
C LEU A 257 -71.57 -0.13 0.70
N SER A 258 -71.36 -0.76 1.84
CA SER A 258 -70.97 -0.07 3.07
C SER A 258 -69.98 -0.92 3.83
N GLY A 259 -69.05 -0.28 4.53
CA GLY A 259 -68.13 -1.01 5.38
C GLY A 259 -67.33 -0.14 6.29
N GLN A 260 -66.69 -0.76 7.27
CA GLN A 260 -65.80 -0.11 8.19
C GLN A 260 -64.62 -1.00 8.59
N VAL A 261 -63.48 -0.35 8.78
CA VAL A 261 -62.30 -0.94 9.41
C VAL A 261 -62.25 -0.43 10.84
N LEU A 262 -62.18 -1.35 11.80
CA LEU A 262 -62.10 -1.07 13.23
C LEU A 262 -60.65 -1.25 13.70
N ASP A 263 -60.16 -0.28 14.48
CA ASP A 263 -58.89 -0.38 15.18
C ASP A 263 -58.95 -1.43 16.31
N ALA A 264 -57.83 -1.65 17.01
CA ALA A 264 -57.75 -2.65 18.08
C ALA A 264 -58.64 -2.33 19.30
N THR A 265 -59.07 -1.07 19.44
CA THR A 265 -60.03 -0.61 20.46
C THR A 265 -61.48 -0.65 19.97
N ARG A 266 -61.72 -1.24 18.80
CA ARG A 266 -63.02 -1.36 18.12
C ARG A 266 -63.63 -0.01 17.72
N ARG A 267 -62.80 1.02 17.53
CA ARG A 267 -63.23 2.32 16.97
C ARG A 267 -63.12 2.30 15.44
N PRO A 268 -64.10 2.85 14.71
CA PRO A 268 -64.00 2.95 13.25
C PRO A 268 -62.85 3.86 12.82
N ALA A 269 -61.83 3.29 12.20
CA ALA A 269 -60.68 3.99 11.65
C ALA A 269 -60.85 4.30 10.14
N LEU A 270 -61.71 3.56 9.46
CA LEU A 270 -62.17 3.86 8.11
C LEU A 270 -63.65 3.49 8.04
N LYS A 271 -64.47 4.37 7.48
CA LYS A 271 -65.85 4.06 7.10
C LYS A 271 -66.02 4.40 5.63
N PHE A 272 -66.62 3.51 4.86
CA PHE A 272 -66.91 3.81 3.47
C PHE A 272 -68.33 3.43 3.11
N THR A 273 -68.89 4.17 2.17
CA THR A 273 -70.16 3.90 1.51
C THR A 273 -69.97 4.06 0.01
N GLY A 274 -70.81 3.41 -0.78
CA GLY A 274 -70.69 3.52 -2.22
C GLY A 274 -71.70 2.68 -2.97
N THR A 275 -71.58 2.71 -4.28
CA THR A 275 -72.44 1.95 -5.19
C THR A 275 -71.60 1.28 -6.25
N ALA A 276 -71.99 0.05 -6.60
CA ALA A 276 -71.51 -0.61 -7.80
C ALA A 276 -72.66 -0.67 -8.81
N ASP A 277 -72.50 0.01 -9.95
CA ASP A 277 -73.49 0.10 -11.02
C ASP A 277 -72.85 -0.10 -12.38
N GLN A 278 -73.37 -1.01 -13.20
CA GLN A 278 -72.94 -1.24 -14.59
C GLN A 278 -71.40 -1.31 -14.81
N GLY A 279 -70.66 -1.87 -13.85
CA GLY A 279 -69.19 -1.97 -13.92
C GLY A 279 -68.43 -0.71 -13.51
N THR A 280 -69.15 0.32 -13.04
CA THR A 280 -68.61 1.50 -12.35
C THR A 280 -68.75 1.33 -10.84
N LEU A 281 -67.70 1.66 -10.11
CA LEU A 281 -67.64 1.66 -8.66
C LEU A 281 -67.43 3.09 -8.18
N SER A 282 -68.37 3.60 -7.39
CA SER A 282 -68.30 4.90 -6.73
C SER A 282 -68.20 4.67 -5.23
N LEU A 283 -67.14 5.16 -4.60
CA LEU A 283 -66.86 5.00 -3.18
C LEU A 283 -66.60 6.36 -2.54
N GLU A 284 -67.18 6.58 -1.37
CA GLU A 284 -66.87 7.67 -0.46
C GLU A 284 -66.39 7.07 0.87
N ALA A 285 -65.19 7.45 1.30
CA ALA A 285 -64.53 6.94 2.49
C ALA A 285 -64.13 8.06 3.45
N ILE A 286 -64.56 7.95 4.70
CA ILE A 286 -64.14 8.78 5.83
C ILE A 286 -63.01 8.04 6.57
N LEU A 287 -61.88 8.71 6.74
CA LEU A 287 -60.68 8.21 7.39
C LEU A 287 -60.52 8.83 8.78
N ASP A 288 -60.13 8.02 9.76
CA ASP A 288 -59.60 8.37 11.09
C ASP A 288 -58.54 7.33 11.49
N LEU A 289 -57.50 7.21 10.66
CA LEU A 289 -56.46 6.19 10.77
C LEU A 289 -55.39 6.66 11.75
N ASP A 290 -55.26 5.98 12.90
CA ASP A 290 -54.16 6.14 13.85
C ASP A 290 -53.34 4.84 13.93
N PRO A 291 -52.15 4.77 13.29
CA PRO A 291 -51.32 3.56 13.23
C PRO A 291 -51.04 2.91 14.59
N THR A 292 -50.93 3.72 15.66
CA THR A 292 -50.67 3.24 17.02
C THR A 292 -51.82 2.42 17.60
N ARG A 293 -53.04 2.58 17.07
CA ARG A 293 -54.25 1.88 17.54
C ARG A 293 -54.50 0.56 16.80
N PHE A 294 -53.70 0.19 15.82
CA PHE A 294 -53.87 -1.06 15.06
C PHE A 294 -53.16 -2.27 15.70
N GLY A 295 -52.86 -2.23 17.01
CA GLY A 295 -52.44 -3.41 17.78
C GLY A 295 -51.29 -4.19 17.13
N ILE A 296 -51.57 -5.43 16.70
CA ILE A 296 -50.61 -6.32 16.02
C ILE A 296 -50.01 -5.77 14.71
N LEU A 297 -50.64 -4.78 14.08
CA LEU A 297 -50.13 -4.17 12.85
C LEU A 297 -49.38 -2.86 13.11
N SER A 298 -49.37 -2.35 14.35
CA SER A 298 -48.80 -1.03 14.66
C SER A 298 -47.31 -0.90 14.29
N SER A 299 -46.53 -1.97 14.38
CA SER A 299 -45.11 -1.99 13.98
C SER A 299 -44.88 -2.02 12.47
N SER A 300 -45.91 -2.36 11.69
CA SER A 300 -45.83 -2.53 10.23
C SER A 300 -46.45 -1.35 9.48
N LEU A 301 -47.09 -0.41 10.19
CA LEU A 301 -47.72 0.77 9.59
C LEU A 301 -46.78 1.98 9.68
N PRO A 302 -46.79 2.87 8.66
CA PRO A 302 -46.09 4.15 8.75
C PRO A 302 -46.62 4.97 9.93
N ASP A 303 -45.74 5.70 10.62
CA ASP A 303 -46.09 6.53 11.78
C ASP A 303 -46.76 7.86 11.39
N CYS A 304 -47.86 7.78 10.64
CA CYS A 304 -48.62 8.92 10.14
C CYS A 304 -50.12 8.70 10.41
N GLN A 305 -50.74 9.63 11.14
CA GLN A 305 -52.18 9.65 11.32
C GLN A 305 -52.85 10.31 10.13
N VAL A 306 -53.90 9.69 9.59
CA VAL A 306 -54.57 10.15 8.38
C VAL A 306 -56.07 10.27 8.64
N ALA A 307 -56.61 11.48 8.57
CA ALA A 307 -58.03 11.74 8.78
C ALA A 307 -58.63 12.61 7.67
N GLY A 308 -59.86 12.35 7.23
CA GLY A 308 -60.50 13.15 6.19
C GLY A 308 -61.40 12.34 5.27
N LEU A 309 -61.62 12.84 4.05
CA LEU A 309 -62.54 12.29 3.07
C LEU A 309 -61.82 11.91 1.77
N ILE A 310 -62.13 10.74 1.23
CA ILE A 310 -61.73 10.32 -0.10
C ILE A 310 -62.97 9.91 -0.88
N LYS A 311 -63.15 10.46 -2.07
CA LYS A 311 -64.14 10.03 -3.05
C LYS A 311 -63.41 9.45 -4.24
N ALA A 312 -63.80 8.26 -4.68
CA ALA A 312 -63.22 7.59 -5.82
C ALA A 312 -64.34 7.05 -6.71
N GLN A 313 -64.22 7.27 -8.01
CA GLN A 313 -65.06 6.68 -9.02
C GLN A 313 -64.16 5.95 -10.00
N THR A 314 -64.47 4.70 -10.33
CA THR A 314 -63.68 3.89 -11.25
C THR A 314 -64.58 3.02 -12.11
N ALA A 315 -64.32 2.95 -13.41
CA ALA A 315 -64.92 1.98 -14.32
C ALA A 315 -63.78 1.11 -14.89
N PRO A 316 -63.40 0.02 -14.20
CA PRO A 316 -62.21 -0.77 -14.53
C PRO A 316 -62.18 -1.32 -15.96
N LEU A 317 -63.37 -1.62 -16.52
CA LEU A 317 -63.51 -2.13 -17.89
C LEU A 317 -63.34 -1.04 -18.96
N ALA A 318 -63.75 0.18 -18.67
CA ALA A 318 -63.53 1.35 -19.53
C ALA A 318 -62.14 1.97 -19.31
N GLY A 319 -61.42 1.50 -18.28
CA GLY A 319 -60.13 2.03 -17.88
C GLY A 319 -60.22 3.44 -17.29
N THR A 320 -61.39 3.95 -16.91
CA THR A 320 -61.56 5.31 -16.38
C THR A 320 -61.59 5.35 -14.84
N TRP A 321 -61.07 6.43 -14.27
CA TRP A 321 -61.07 6.72 -12.83
C TRP A 321 -61.05 8.23 -12.57
N ALA A 322 -61.71 8.63 -11.48
CA ALA A 322 -61.66 9.96 -10.91
C ALA A 322 -61.52 9.84 -9.39
N VAL A 323 -60.72 10.71 -8.79
CA VAL A 323 -60.48 10.75 -7.34
C VAL A 323 -60.54 12.17 -6.84
N GLN A 324 -61.16 12.36 -5.69
CA GLN A 324 -61.16 13.60 -4.94
C GLN A 324 -60.78 13.29 -3.49
N THR A 325 -59.83 14.04 -2.94
CA THR A 325 -59.35 13.87 -1.56
C THR A 325 -59.43 15.19 -0.82
N ASP A 326 -59.81 15.14 0.45
CA ASP A 326 -59.62 16.21 1.43
C ASP A 326 -59.14 15.55 2.74
N VAL A 327 -57.82 15.40 2.86
CA VAL A 327 -57.19 14.54 3.86
C VAL A 327 -56.14 15.31 4.65
N LYS A 328 -56.16 15.16 5.97
CA LYS A 328 -55.16 15.65 6.91
C LYS A 328 -54.24 14.52 7.35
N ALA A 329 -52.97 14.62 6.98
CA ALA A 329 -51.88 13.76 7.45
C ALA A 329 -51.17 14.42 8.64
N THR A 330 -50.93 13.68 9.73
CA THR A 330 -50.32 14.20 10.96
C THR A 330 -49.28 13.22 11.52
N TRP A 331 -48.06 13.71 11.69
CA TRP A 331 -47.00 13.05 12.44
C TRP A 331 -46.97 13.66 13.85
N THR A 332 -47.15 12.83 14.86
CA THR A 332 -47.29 13.28 16.26
C THR A 332 -45.96 13.42 17.00
N ASP A 333 -44.90 12.75 16.54
CA ASP A 333 -43.57 12.85 17.12
C ASP A 333 -42.46 12.64 16.09
N LEU A 334 -41.86 13.74 15.62
CA LEU A 334 -40.75 13.72 14.69
C LEU A 334 -39.41 13.28 15.33
N SER A 335 -39.32 13.14 16.66
CA SER A 335 -38.08 12.67 17.32
C SER A 335 -37.70 11.23 16.98
N LYS A 336 -38.62 10.47 16.35
CA LYS A 336 -38.36 9.15 15.78
C LYS A 336 -37.43 9.21 14.57
N PHE A 337 -37.40 10.33 13.84
CA PHE A 337 -36.51 10.51 12.67
C PHE A 337 -35.09 10.93 13.09
N SER A 338 -34.95 11.69 14.18
CA SER A 338 -33.66 11.97 14.79
C SER A 338 -33.79 12.33 16.27
N LYS A 339 -32.80 11.90 17.07
CA LYS A 339 -32.70 12.21 18.50
C LYS A 339 -32.48 13.69 18.79
N THR A 340 -32.04 14.47 17.80
CA THR A 340 -31.80 15.91 17.92
C THR A 340 -33.10 16.72 17.82
N ILE A 341 -34.17 16.13 17.28
CA ILE A 341 -35.50 16.75 17.27
C ILE A 341 -36.16 16.55 18.65
N PRO A 342 -36.68 17.61 19.28
CA PRO A 342 -37.38 17.49 20.56
C PRO A 342 -38.56 16.51 20.48
N ARG A 343 -38.75 15.72 21.54
CA ARG A 343 -39.92 14.82 21.65
C ARG A 343 -41.22 15.62 21.53
N ASN A 344 -42.22 15.01 20.90
CA ASN A 344 -43.54 15.59 20.64
C ASN A 344 -43.52 16.76 19.63
N THR A 345 -42.47 16.90 18.83
CA THR A 345 -42.50 17.82 17.69
C THR A 345 -43.46 17.25 16.65
N THR A 346 -44.51 18.00 16.29
CA THR A 346 -45.56 17.55 15.37
C THR A 346 -45.38 18.13 13.97
N SER A 347 -45.94 17.46 12.97
CA SER A 347 -46.07 17.98 11.61
C SER A 347 -47.42 17.59 11.02
N SER A 348 -48.18 18.58 10.56
CA SER A 348 -49.53 18.34 10.00
C SER A 348 -49.72 18.99 8.63
N TRP A 349 -50.30 18.22 7.71
CA TRP A 349 -50.50 18.59 6.30
C TRP A 349 -51.91 18.25 5.86
N THR A 350 -52.57 19.20 5.20
CA THR A 350 -53.85 19.03 4.52
C THR A 350 -53.59 18.90 3.04
N VAL A 351 -54.18 17.88 2.41
CA VAL A 351 -54.06 17.58 0.99
C VAL A 351 -55.46 17.54 0.39
N LYS A 352 -55.76 18.55 -0.41
CA LYS A 352 -56.95 18.63 -1.24
C LYS A 352 -56.56 18.41 -2.69
N ALA A 353 -57.02 17.33 -3.29
CA ALA A 353 -56.67 17.02 -4.67
C ALA A 353 -57.88 16.47 -5.42
N GLN A 354 -58.03 16.84 -6.68
CA GLN A 354 -59.02 16.29 -7.59
C GLN A 354 -58.34 15.96 -8.91
N ALA A 355 -58.40 14.69 -9.31
CA ALA A 355 -57.78 14.22 -10.52
C ALA A 355 -58.61 13.12 -11.18
N ARG A 356 -58.52 13.01 -12.50
CA ARG A 356 -59.15 11.96 -13.30
C ARG A 356 -58.25 11.55 -14.45
N ASN A 357 -58.36 10.31 -14.91
CA ASN A 357 -57.65 9.95 -16.13
C ASN A 357 -58.38 10.44 -17.38
N ALA A 358 -57.58 10.77 -18.39
CA ALA A 358 -58.03 11.18 -19.72
C ALA A 358 -57.46 10.21 -20.77
N ALA A 359 -58.03 10.21 -21.98
CA ALA A 359 -57.63 9.30 -23.07
C ALA A 359 -56.14 9.37 -23.41
N GLU A 360 -55.51 10.54 -23.24
CA GLU A 360 -54.08 10.77 -23.51
C GLU A 360 -53.27 11.23 -22.28
N GLY A 361 -53.75 11.01 -21.05
CA GLY A 361 -53.03 11.51 -19.87
C GLY A 361 -53.80 11.58 -18.55
N LEU A 362 -53.41 12.56 -17.73
CA LEU A 362 -53.97 12.83 -16.39
C LEU A 362 -54.49 14.27 -16.32
N ASP A 363 -55.77 14.44 -16.01
CA ASP A 363 -56.36 15.74 -15.69
C ASP A 363 -56.27 15.96 -14.17
N VAL A 364 -55.60 17.02 -13.74
CA VAL A 364 -55.56 17.50 -12.35
C VAL A 364 -56.41 18.76 -12.27
N GLU A 365 -57.62 18.65 -11.75
CA GLU A 365 -58.60 19.74 -11.67
C GLU A 365 -58.34 20.65 -10.47
N GLN A 366 -57.83 20.09 -9.36
CA GLN A 366 -57.50 20.83 -8.15
C GLN A 366 -56.31 20.17 -7.44
N LEU A 367 -55.41 21.00 -6.90
CA LEU A 367 -54.38 20.58 -5.95
C LEU A 367 -54.10 21.73 -4.97
N ASP A 368 -54.32 21.49 -3.69
CA ASP A 368 -53.98 22.39 -2.58
C ASP A 368 -53.37 21.55 -1.47
N VAL A 369 -52.08 21.72 -1.27
CA VAL A 369 -51.31 21.09 -0.19
C VAL A 369 -50.87 22.19 0.76
N SER A 370 -51.33 22.15 2.01
CA SER A 370 -51.00 23.17 3.00
C SER A 370 -50.72 22.57 4.38
N GLY A 371 -49.70 23.08 5.06
CA GLY A 371 -49.28 22.57 6.36
C GLY A 371 -48.07 23.31 6.92
N ASN A 372 -48.03 23.51 8.23
CA ASN A 372 -46.88 24.06 8.97
C ASN A 372 -46.28 25.36 8.38
N GLY A 373 -47.12 26.24 7.83
CA GLY A 373 -46.71 27.50 7.20
C GLY A 373 -46.32 27.40 5.73
N ILE A 374 -46.42 26.23 5.10
CA ILE A 374 -46.17 26.00 3.66
C ILE A 374 -47.49 25.75 2.96
N SER A 375 -47.66 26.30 1.76
CA SER A 375 -48.82 26.07 0.90
C SER A 375 -48.36 25.94 -0.56
N LEU A 376 -48.92 24.96 -1.25
CA LEU A 376 -48.72 24.67 -2.66
C LEU A 376 -50.09 24.56 -3.32
N ILE A 377 -50.45 25.51 -4.17
CA ILE A 377 -51.79 25.63 -4.75
C ILE A 377 -51.68 25.66 -6.28
N LEU A 378 -52.39 24.76 -6.93
CA LEU A 378 -52.59 24.77 -8.36
C LEU A 378 -53.63 25.85 -8.71
N ALA A 379 -53.20 26.91 -9.39
CA ALA A 379 -54.02 28.07 -9.71
C ALA A 379 -54.96 27.82 -10.92
N LYS A 380 -54.62 26.86 -11.80
CA LYS A 380 -55.43 26.46 -12.96
C LYS A 380 -55.39 24.94 -13.15
N ALA A 381 -56.52 24.35 -13.53
CA ALA A 381 -56.59 22.93 -13.88
C ALA A 381 -55.55 22.56 -14.96
N LEU A 382 -54.97 21.38 -14.82
CA LEU A 382 -53.80 20.93 -15.58
C LEU A 382 -54.09 19.64 -16.34
N HIS A 383 -53.78 19.60 -17.63
CA HIS A 383 -53.77 18.37 -18.42
C HIS A 383 -52.33 17.89 -18.64
N LEU A 384 -51.99 16.71 -18.11
CA LEU A 384 -50.69 16.09 -18.25
C LEU A 384 -50.75 14.99 -19.32
N ALA A 385 -50.36 15.33 -20.55
CA ALA A 385 -50.28 14.38 -21.64
C ALA A 385 -49.00 13.53 -21.56
N ASN A 386 -49.07 12.26 -21.98
CA ASN A 386 -47.91 11.36 -21.95
C ASN A 386 -46.73 11.94 -22.76
N GLY A 387 -45.62 12.26 -22.06
CA GLY A 387 -44.38 12.73 -22.67
C GLY A 387 -44.38 14.18 -23.18
N LYS A 388 -45.40 14.99 -22.86
CA LYS A 388 -45.45 16.42 -23.22
C LYS A 388 -45.62 17.30 -21.98
N LEU A 389 -44.94 18.46 -21.96
CA LEU A 389 -45.20 19.50 -20.98
C LEU A 389 -46.54 20.21 -21.29
N PRO A 390 -47.30 20.63 -20.26
CA PRO A 390 -48.54 21.36 -20.45
C PRO A 390 -48.29 22.76 -21.03
N GLU A 391 -49.20 23.24 -21.90
CA GLU A 391 -49.06 24.55 -22.55
C GLU A 391 -49.29 25.71 -21.58
N ASP A 392 -50.31 25.59 -20.73
CA ASP A 392 -50.61 26.56 -19.68
C ASP A 392 -50.79 25.86 -18.33
N ALA A 393 -50.00 26.26 -17.34
CA ALA A 393 -50.06 25.75 -15.97
C ALA A 393 -49.68 26.88 -14.99
N ALA A 394 -50.19 26.88 -13.78
CA ALA A 394 -49.76 27.83 -12.76
C ALA A 394 -49.87 27.21 -11.36
N LEU A 395 -48.78 27.28 -10.61
CA LEU A 395 -48.60 26.69 -9.29
C LEU A 395 -48.00 27.74 -8.36
N THR A 396 -48.71 28.08 -7.30
CA THR A 396 -48.24 29.05 -6.30
C THR A 396 -47.64 28.29 -5.12
N LEU A 397 -46.39 28.62 -4.78
CA LEU A 397 -45.68 28.13 -3.62
C LEU A 397 -45.48 29.27 -2.61
N THR A 398 -45.99 29.09 -1.40
CA THR A 398 -45.88 30.07 -0.32
C THR A 398 -45.30 29.41 0.94
N ALA A 399 -44.32 30.06 1.54
CA ALA A 399 -43.77 29.73 2.86
C ALA A 399 -43.87 30.96 3.78
N ARG A 400 -44.61 30.83 4.87
CA ARG A 400 -44.86 31.87 5.89
C ARG A 400 -44.22 31.46 7.20
N ASP A 401 -42.94 31.78 7.35
CA ASP A 401 -42.11 31.42 8.52
C ASP A 401 -42.21 29.93 8.88
N ALA A 402 -42.23 29.10 7.83
CA ALA A 402 -42.40 27.67 7.94
C ALA A 402 -41.24 27.03 8.68
N ASN A 403 -41.53 26.22 9.68
CA ASN A 403 -40.50 25.43 10.37
C ASN A 403 -40.10 24.26 9.47
N LEU A 404 -38.85 24.25 8.99
CA LEU A 404 -38.34 23.22 8.08
C LEU A 404 -38.26 21.84 8.72
N VAL A 405 -38.21 21.74 10.05
CA VAL A 405 -38.28 20.47 10.78
C VAL A 405 -39.55 19.70 10.41
N SER A 406 -40.65 20.42 10.14
CA SER A 406 -41.93 19.81 9.74
C SER A 406 -41.88 19.08 8.39
N LEU A 407 -40.89 19.34 7.54
CA LEU A 407 -40.71 18.66 6.25
C LEU A 407 -39.96 17.33 6.35
N THR A 408 -39.42 17.00 7.53
CA THR A 408 -38.66 15.77 7.78
C THR A 408 -39.34 14.50 7.26
N PRO A 409 -40.66 14.27 7.43
CA PRO A 409 -41.31 13.09 6.88
C PRO A 409 -41.16 12.93 5.36
N PHE A 410 -41.11 14.03 4.60
CA PHE A 410 -40.94 14.00 3.14
C PHE A 410 -39.47 13.87 2.75
N LEU A 411 -38.56 14.48 3.52
CA LEU A 411 -37.12 14.39 3.31
C LEU A 411 -36.56 12.99 3.62
N ALA A 412 -37.22 12.25 4.50
CA ALA A 412 -36.82 10.90 4.89
C ALA A 412 -36.73 9.92 3.70
N MET A 413 -37.50 10.15 2.62
CA MET A 413 -37.41 9.36 1.39
C MET A 413 -36.04 9.46 0.70
N ALA A 414 -35.31 10.56 0.93
CA ALA A 414 -33.95 10.79 0.47
C ALA A 414 -32.90 10.59 1.57
N GLU A 415 -33.28 9.91 2.67
CA GLU A 415 -32.47 9.73 3.88
C GLU A 415 -32.03 11.05 4.53
N LEU A 416 -32.81 12.12 4.36
CA LEU A 416 -32.52 13.44 4.93
C LEU A 416 -33.49 13.78 6.07
N THR A 417 -32.97 14.42 7.11
CA THR A 417 -33.74 14.90 8.26
C THR A 417 -33.41 16.37 8.49
N ALA A 418 -34.41 17.24 8.50
CA ALA A 418 -34.21 18.64 8.89
C ALA A 418 -34.41 18.78 10.41
N THR A 419 -33.39 19.24 11.12
CA THR A 419 -33.40 19.31 12.59
C THR A 419 -33.49 20.73 13.12
N ALA A 420 -33.22 21.72 12.27
CA ALA A 420 -33.52 23.12 12.48
C ALA A 420 -33.75 23.85 11.15
N GLY A 421 -34.40 25.01 11.20
CA GLY A 421 -34.49 25.94 10.08
C GLY A 421 -35.87 26.58 9.91
N ARG A 422 -35.87 27.79 9.36
CA ARG A 422 -37.07 28.56 9.00
C ARG A 422 -37.07 28.87 7.51
N TRP A 423 -38.24 28.85 6.89
CA TRP A 423 -38.41 29.18 5.48
C TRP A 423 -39.49 30.23 5.27
N THR A 424 -39.14 31.28 4.54
CA THR A 424 -40.06 32.34 4.11
C THR A 424 -39.91 32.55 2.60
N GLY A 425 -40.99 32.87 1.91
CA GLY A 425 -40.95 33.20 0.48
C GLY A 425 -42.27 32.93 -0.21
N GLU A 426 -42.44 33.49 -1.40
CA GLU A 426 -43.64 33.31 -2.21
C GLU A 426 -43.27 33.45 -3.68
N ALA A 427 -43.59 32.43 -4.47
CA ALA A 427 -43.36 32.43 -5.90
C ALA A 427 -44.52 31.74 -6.63
N GLU A 428 -44.83 32.25 -7.81
CA GLU A 428 -45.70 31.60 -8.77
C GLU A 428 -44.83 30.96 -9.86
N LEU A 429 -45.03 29.66 -10.08
CA LEU A 429 -44.41 28.85 -11.12
C LEU A 429 -45.47 28.58 -12.17
N ALA A 430 -45.32 29.16 -13.36
CA ALA A 430 -46.27 29.00 -14.43
C ALA A 430 -45.59 28.51 -15.72
N LEU A 431 -46.40 27.92 -16.59
CA LEU A 431 -46.09 27.66 -18.00
C LEU A 431 -47.04 28.54 -18.79
N VAL A 432 -46.50 29.34 -19.71
CA VAL A 432 -47.29 30.20 -20.61
C VAL A 432 -46.87 29.86 -22.03
N LYS A 433 -47.78 29.29 -22.83
CA LYS A 433 -47.47 28.76 -24.18
C LYS A 433 -46.30 27.75 -24.19
N GLY A 434 -46.16 26.95 -23.13
CA GLY A 434 -45.10 25.96 -22.96
C GLY A 434 -43.75 26.51 -22.48
N GLU A 435 -43.62 27.82 -22.24
CA GLU A 435 -42.40 28.42 -21.67
C GLU A 435 -42.52 28.61 -20.14
N PRO A 436 -41.48 28.25 -19.36
CA PRO A 436 -41.52 28.39 -17.91
C PRO A 436 -41.39 29.86 -17.47
N THR A 437 -42.41 30.35 -16.79
CA THR A 437 -42.44 31.66 -16.15
C THR A 437 -42.39 31.49 -14.63
N ILE A 438 -41.51 32.24 -13.97
CA ILE A 438 -41.35 32.24 -12.51
C ILE A 438 -41.48 33.68 -12.06
N THR A 439 -42.52 33.95 -11.28
CA THR A 439 -42.79 35.25 -10.68
C THR A 439 -42.54 35.15 -9.19
N THR A 440 -41.39 35.59 -8.73
CA THR A 440 -41.12 35.69 -7.29
C THR A 440 -41.78 36.93 -6.72
N ILE A 441 -42.76 36.72 -5.85
CA ILE A 441 -43.47 37.76 -5.10
C ILE A 441 -42.62 38.14 -3.86
N LYS A 442 -42.06 37.14 -3.18
CA LYS A 442 -41.14 37.29 -2.06
C LYS A 442 -40.00 36.27 -2.17
N THR A 443 -38.76 36.72 -2.16
CA THR A 443 -37.58 35.85 -2.25
C THR A 443 -37.63 34.71 -1.23
N HIS A 444 -37.43 33.48 -1.70
CA HIS A 444 -37.30 32.34 -0.80
C HIS A 444 -35.99 32.46 0.00
N ALA A 445 -36.15 32.64 1.31
CA ALA A 445 -35.09 32.73 2.29
C ALA A 445 -35.24 31.61 3.31
N ILE A 446 -34.17 30.85 3.49
CA ILE A 446 -34.01 29.82 4.50
C ILE A 446 -33.07 30.37 5.57
N ALA A 447 -33.42 30.25 6.84
CA ALA A 447 -32.60 30.70 7.96
C ALA A 447 -32.30 29.55 8.93
N GLY A 448 -31.04 29.40 9.32
CA GLY A 448 -30.58 28.45 10.34
C GLY A 448 -30.86 26.97 10.02
N LEU A 449 -30.74 26.57 8.75
CA LEU A 449 -30.99 25.19 8.33
C LEU A 449 -29.91 24.25 8.83
N THR A 450 -30.34 23.20 9.54
CA THR A 450 -29.49 22.06 9.91
C THR A 450 -30.09 20.80 9.31
N LEU A 451 -29.29 20.07 8.53
CA LEU A 451 -29.67 18.82 7.88
C LEU A 451 -28.81 17.66 8.37
N GLU A 452 -29.43 16.51 8.58
CA GLU A 452 -28.78 15.26 8.93
C GLU A 452 -29.07 14.18 7.87
N ARG A 453 -28.13 13.25 7.68
CA ARG A 453 -28.34 11.99 6.97
C ARG A 453 -27.87 10.85 7.84
N ALA A 454 -28.76 9.89 8.10
CA ALA A 454 -28.50 8.75 8.98
C ALA A 454 -27.87 9.14 10.35
N GLY A 455 -28.32 10.25 10.94
CA GLY A 455 -27.83 10.77 12.22
C GLY A 455 -26.49 11.51 12.18
N LYS A 456 -25.88 11.69 10.99
CA LYS A 456 -24.72 12.57 10.79
C LYS A 456 -25.17 13.92 10.24
N VAL A 457 -24.71 15.01 10.84
CA VAL A 457 -24.99 16.36 10.34
C VAL A 457 -24.26 16.57 9.01
N LEU A 458 -24.97 17.05 7.99
CA LEU A 458 -24.44 17.39 6.66
C LEU A 458 -24.27 18.90 6.48
N LEU A 459 -25.22 19.68 7.00
CA LEU A 459 -25.21 21.14 7.01
C LEU A 459 -25.59 21.61 8.40
N LYS A 460 -24.93 22.66 8.87
CA LYS A 460 -25.19 23.22 10.19
C LYS A 460 -25.44 24.73 10.09
N GLU A 461 -26.60 25.16 10.56
CA GLU A 461 -26.99 26.57 10.71
C GLU A 461 -26.74 27.40 9.45
N VAL A 462 -27.15 26.87 8.30
CA VAL A 462 -26.97 27.53 7.00
C VAL A 462 -28.16 28.46 6.70
N ASP A 463 -27.85 29.70 6.36
CA ASP A 463 -28.80 30.66 5.80
C ASP A 463 -28.65 30.66 4.27
N ALA A 464 -29.77 30.65 3.55
CA ALA A 464 -29.78 30.66 2.09
C ALA A 464 -30.81 31.66 1.55
N GLN A 465 -30.42 32.45 0.55
CA GLN A 465 -31.33 33.28 -0.23
C GLN A 465 -31.27 32.83 -1.69
N LEU A 466 -32.43 32.45 -2.23
CA LEU A 466 -32.57 31.90 -3.58
C LEU A 466 -33.61 32.73 -4.36
N PRO A 467 -33.24 33.91 -4.88
CA PRO A 467 -34.13 34.67 -5.74
C PRO A 467 -34.25 33.99 -7.09
N LEU A 468 -35.46 33.56 -7.44
CA LEU A 468 -35.79 32.98 -8.73
C LEU A 468 -36.56 34.01 -9.55
N ARG A 469 -36.21 34.23 -10.81
CA ARG A 469 -37.04 35.06 -11.72
C ARG A 469 -36.97 34.47 -13.11
N SER A 470 -38.05 34.55 -13.87
CA SER A 470 -38.03 34.25 -15.31
C SER A 470 -38.16 35.54 -16.11
N GLU A 471 -37.29 35.74 -17.10
CA GLU A 471 -37.35 36.86 -18.03
C GLU A 471 -36.90 36.39 -19.43
N GLY A 472 -37.72 36.65 -20.45
CA GLY A 472 -37.38 36.31 -21.85
C GLY A 472 -37.08 34.82 -22.09
N GLY A 473 -37.80 33.91 -21.42
CA GLY A 473 -37.61 32.45 -21.54
C GLY A 473 -36.40 31.89 -20.76
N ALA A 474 -35.69 32.72 -19.99
CA ALA A 474 -34.57 32.33 -19.15
C ALA A 474 -34.93 32.36 -17.65
N ILE A 475 -34.48 31.37 -16.89
CA ILE A 475 -34.59 31.31 -15.43
C ILE A 475 -33.31 31.86 -14.83
N PHE A 476 -33.41 32.93 -14.05
CA PHE A 476 -32.31 33.53 -13.32
C PHE A 476 -32.40 33.13 -11.84
N ILE A 477 -31.24 32.77 -11.30
CA ILE A 477 -30.99 32.52 -9.89
C ILE A 477 -29.96 33.58 -9.47
N ALA A 478 -30.40 34.81 -9.17
CA ALA A 478 -29.47 35.93 -9.03
C ALA A 478 -30.04 37.09 -8.19
N PRO A 479 -29.27 37.63 -7.21
CA PRO A 479 -28.07 37.06 -6.61
C PRO A 479 -28.43 35.99 -5.55
N PHE A 480 -27.90 34.77 -5.67
CA PHE A 480 -28.02 33.79 -4.59
C PHE A 480 -26.94 34.00 -3.53
N SER A 481 -27.26 33.68 -2.27
CA SER A 481 -26.31 33.69 -1.17
C SER A 481 -26.53 32.51 -0.25
N LEU A 482 -25.43 31.95 0.25
CA LEU A 482 -25.34 30.87 1.22
C LEU A 482 -24.35 31.33 2.30
N SER A 483 -24.79 31.42 3.54
CA SER A 483 -23.98 31.86 4.68
C SER A 483 -24.17 30.95 5.88
N SER A 484 -23.24 31.04 6.82
CA SER A 484 -23.36 30.46 8.16
C SER A 484 -22.80 31.45 9.18
N ALA A 485 -22.74 31.06 10.46
CA ALA A 485 -22.08 31.86 11.50
C ALA A 485 -20.61 32.24 11.15
N ALA A 486 -19.94 31.41 10.33
CA ALA A 486 -18.59 31.64 9.80
C ALA A 486 -18.47 32.87 8.88
N GLY A 487 -19.57 33.25 8.24
CA GLY A 487 -19.61 34.18 7.11
C GLY A 487 -20.22 33.57 5.85
N GLN A 488 -19.96 34.20 4.71
CA GLN A 488 -20.52 33.80 3.41
C GLN A 488 -19.80 32.56 2.85
N ILE A 489 -20.51 31.45 2.76
CA ILE A 489 -20.02 30.18 2.19
C ILE A 489 -19.98 30.29 0.67
N ALA A 490 -21.08 30.72 0.05
CA ALA A 490 -21.15 30.87 -1.39
C ALA A 490 -22.09 31.99 -1.81
N SER A 491 -21.82 32.61 -2.96
CA SER A 491 -22.73 33.56 -3.59
C SER A 491 -22.48 33.68 -5.07
N GLY A 492 -23.49 34.10 -5.81
CA GLY A 492 -23.32 34.39 -7.23
C GLY A 492 -24.63 34.47 -7.98
N ASP A 493 -24.55 34.15 -9.26
CA ASP A 493 -25.68 34.18 -10.17
C ASP A 493 -25.63 32.99 -11.12
N ALA A 494 -26.80 32.45 -11.46
CA ALA A 494 -26.93 31.47 -12.53
C ALA A 494 -28.09 31.83 -13.44
N ILE A 495 -27.93 31.55 -14.73
CA ILE A 495 -28.93 31.77 -15.76
C ILE A 495 -29.09 30.45 -16.50
N VAL A 496 -30.29 29.89 -16.46
CA VAL A 496 -30.67 28.67 -17.17
C VAL A 496 -31.61 29.06 -18.30
N ARG A 497 -31.25 28.72 -19.54
CA ARG A 497 -32.08 28.94 -20.73
C ARG A 497 -32.49 27.58 -21.30
N PRO A 498 -33.73 27.12 -21.04
CA PRO A 498 -34.29 25.99 -21.79
C PRO A 498 -34.47 26.37 -23.27
N GLY A 499 -34.26 25.42 -24.17
CA GLY A 499 -34.46 25.53 -25.61
C GLY A 499 -35.42 24.46 -26.14
N LYS A 500 -35.77 24.53 -27.43
CA LYS A 500 -36.67 23.56 -28.08
C LYS A 500 -36.04 22.16 -28.15
N ASP A 501 -36.89 21.13 -28.16
CA ASP A 501 -36.51 19.72 -28.39
C ASP A 501 -35.41 19.19 -27.45
N GLY A 502 -35.40 19.66 -26.20
CA GLY A 502 -34.44 19.24 -25.16
C GLY A 502 -33.10 19.98 -25.18
N ALA A 503 -32.91 20.98 -26.03
CA ALA A 503 -31.74 21.87 -25.96
C ALA A 503 -31.78 22.73 -24.68
N TRP A 504 -30.62 23.13 -24.17
CA TRP A 504 -30.52 24.04 -23.02
C TRP A 504 -29.14 24.68 -22.90
N SER A 505 -29.05 25.83 -22.22
CA SER A 505 -27.77 26.43 -21.81
C SER A 505 -27.83 26.96 -20.39
N VAL A 506 -26.70 26.87 -19.68
CA VAL A 506 -26.52 27.36 -18.31
C VAL A 506 -25.27 28.22 -18.30
N THR A 507 -25.37 29.42 -17.73
CA THR A 507 -24.21 30.23 -17.34
C THR A 507 -24.27 30.44 -15.83
N ALA A 508 -23.19 30.17 -15.12
CA ALA A 508 -23.13 30.36 -13.68
C ALA A 508 -21.84 31.07 -13.28
N ASN A 509 -21.97 32.02 -12.37
CA ASN A 509 -20.87 32.68 -11.67
C ASN A 509 -21.05 32.37 -10.18
N ALA A 510 -20.02 31.88 -9.52
CA ALA A 510 -20.04 31.58 -8.10
C ALA A 510 -18.73 32.01 -7.45
N GLN A 511 -18.85 32.56 -6.26
CA GLN A 511 -17.76 32.82 -5.33
C GLN A 511 -17.98 31.94 -4.11
N VAL A 512 -16.96 31.21 -3.68
CA VAL A 512 -17.00 30.29 -2.54
C VAL A 512 -15.89 30.63 -1.54
N GLY A 513 -16.26 30.75 -0.26
CA GLY A 513 -15.33 30.87 0.87
C GLY A 513 -14.92 29.50 1.40
N ILE A 514 -13.64 29.15 1.29
CA ILE A 514 -13.16 27.82 1.66
C ILE A 514 -13.08 27.65 3.18
N ALA A 515 -12.73 28.71 3.91
CA ALA A 515 -12.70 28.67 5.38
C ALA A 515 -14.11 28.50 5.95
N GLU A 516 -15.09 29.20 5.39
CA GLU A 516 -16.49 29.15 5.78
C GLU A 516 -17.14 27.81 5.41
N LEU A 517 -16.75 27.22 4.28
CA LEU A 517 -17.13 25.86 3.90
C LEU A 517 -16.52 24.82 4.86
N ALA A 518 -15.27 25.01 5.29
CA ALA A 518 -14.59 24.10 6.21
C ALA A 518 -15.22 24.07 7.61
N GLU A 519 -16.07 25.04 7.97
CA GLU A 519 -16.86 25.03 9.20
C GLU A 519 -18.10 24.14 9.11
N GLN A 520 -18.44 23.63 7.91
CA GLN A 520 -19.52 22.67 7.76
C GLN A 520 -19.05 21.28 8.21
N PRO A 521 -19.94 20.47 8.82
CA PRO A 521 -19.63 19.11 9.26
C PRO A 521 -19.03 18.24 8.15
N GLY A 522 -18.02 17.46 8.46
CA GLY A 522 -17.27 16.61 7.52
C GLY A 522 -16.01 17.27 6.92
N TRP A 523 -15.69 18.51 7.29
CA TRP A 523 -14.49 19.23 6.86
C TRP A 523 -13.58 19.65 8.04
N GLU A 524 -13.78 19.07 9.22
CA GLU A 524 -13.14 19.49 10.48
C GLU A 524 -11.61 19.30 10.48
N ASP A 525 -11.10 18.40 9.64
CA ASP A 525 -9.66 18.14 9.48
C ASP A 525 -8.92 19.23 8.70
N LEU A 526 -9.65 20.17 8.08
CA LEU A 526 -9.05 21.27 7.35
C LEU A 526 -8.50 22.37 8.28
N PRO A 527 -7.26 22.87 8.07
CA PRO A 527 -6.66 23.89 8.91
C PRO A 527 -7.28 25.28 8.63
N LYS A 528 -8.39 25.58 9.32
CA LYS A 528 -9.19 26.80 9.15
C LYS A 528 -8.37 28.09 9.20
N ASP A 529 -7.46 28.19 10.14
CA ASP A 529 -6.52 29.32 10.33
C ASP A 529 -5.67 29.57 9.08
N LYS A 530 -5.29 28.49 8.37
CA LYS A 530 -4.51 28.58 7.13
C LYS A 530 -5.35 28.87 5.89
N LEU A 531 -6.64 28.51 5.92
CA LEU A 531 -7.58 28.68 4.81
C LEU A 531 -8.32 30.03 4.84
N ALA A 532 -8.21 30.78 5.95
CA ALA A 532 -8.81 32.09 6.10
C ALA A 532 -8.40 33.06 4.99
N GLY A 533 -9.39 33.76 4.44
CA GLY A 533 -9.21 34.71 3.34
C GLY A 533 -9.08 34.10 1.95
N ILE A 534 -9.11 32.76 1.81
CA ILE A 534 -9.13 32.09 0.50
C ILE A 534 -10.56 32.13 -0.08
N ARG A 535 -10.67 32.64 -1.31
CA ARG A 535 -11.92 32.69 -2.09
C ARG A 535 -11.70 32.02 -3.44
N VAL A 536 -12.63 31.14 -3.81
CA VAL A 536 -12.68 30.53 -5.14
C VAL A 536 -13.75 31.22 -5.95
N PHE A 537 -13.36 31.79 -7.08
CA PHE A 537 -14.27 32.33 -8.08
C PHE A 537 -14.35 31.35 -9.24
N ALA A 538 -15.55 31.03 -9.69
CA ALA A 538 -15.78 30.16 -10.82
C ALA A 538 -16.86 30.76 -11.72
N LYS A 539 -16.55 30.89 -13.00
CA LYS A 539 -17.47 31.27 -14.06
C LYS A 539 -17.52 30.14 -15.06
N THR A 540 -18.70 29.61 -15.32
CA THR A 540 -18.90 28.44 -16.19
C THR A 540 -20.04 28.67 -17.15
N ALA A 541 -19.93 28.12 -18.36
CA ALA A 541 -21.02 28.04 -19.32
C ALA A 541 -21.10 26.62 -19.90
N VAL A 542 -22.25 25.98 -19.76
CA VAL A 542 -22.53 24.63 -20.25
C VAL A 542 -23.76 24.68 -21.15
N SER A 543 -23.75 23.98 -22.28
CA SER A 543 -24.96 23.85 -23.11
C SER A 543 -25.08 22.48 -23.76
N ALA A 544 -26.30 22.09 -24.09
CA ALA A 544 -26.59 20.94 -24.93
C ALA A 544 -27.48 21.38 -26.10
N GLU A 545 -27.14 20.95 -27.32
CA GLU A 545 -28.05 21.04 -28.48
C GLU A 545 -29.07 19.90 -28.41
N ALA A 546 -30.21 20.06 -29.10
CA ALA A 546 -31.27 19.05 -29.14
C ALA A 546 -30.71 17.68 -29.60
N GLY A 547 -30.94 16.64 -28.80
CA GLY A 547 -30.46 15.28 -29.08
C GLY A 547 -28.94 15.05 -28.98
N LYS A 548 -28.15 16.05 -28.58
CA LYS A 548 -26.70 15.93 -28.38
C LYS A 548 -26.33 15.98 -26.89
N ALA A 549 -25.18 15.41 -26.56
CA ALA A 549 -24.66 15.48 -25.20
C ALA A 549 -24.21 16.91 -24.84
N PRO A 550 -24.25 17.27 -23.54
CA PRO A 550 -23.81 18.57 -23.09
C PRO A 550 -22.30 18.78 -23.30
N ALA A 551 -21.93 20.03 -23.50
CA ALA A 551 -20.55 20.49 -23.60
C ALA A 551 -20.30 21.69 -22.66
N LEU A 552 -19.10 21.72 -22.07
CA LEU A 552 -18.58 22.87 -21.34
C LEU A 552 -17.98 23.85 -22.34
N ASN A 553 -18.61 25.00 -22.54
CA ASN A 553 -18.18 25.99 -23.53
C ASN A 553 -17.21 27.02 -22.96
N ASN A 554 -17.34 27.33 -21.67
CA ASN A 554 -16.46 28.28 -20.99
C ASN A 554 -16.26 27.85 -19.54
N LEU A 555 -15.04 28.00 -19.03
CA LEU A 555 -14.70 27.84 -17.63
C LEU A 555 -13.55 28.78 -17.31
N GLU A 556 -13.78 29.71 -16.39
CA GLU A 556 -12.75 30.54 -15.77
C GLU A 556 -12.87 30.36 -14.26
N ALA A 557 -11.82 29.85 -13.62
CA ALA A 557 -11.75 29.72 -12.17
C ALA A 557 -10.51 30.43 -11.63
N ARG A 558 -10.63 31.07 -10.47
CA ARG A 558 -9.53 31.74 -9.78
C ARG A 558 -9.60 31.46 -8.29
N ILE A 559 -8.46 31.16 -7.70
CA ILE A 559 -8.31 31.07 -6.25
C ILE A 559 -7.52 32.29 -5.81
N THR A 560 -8.10 33.06 -4.89
CA THR A 560 -7.49 34.30 -4.38
C THR A 560 -7.29 34.24 -2.89
N ARG A 561 -6.28 34.95 -2.37
CA ARG A 561 -6.09 35.19 -0.94
C ARG A 561 -5.71 36.64 -0.72
N GLY A 562 -6.47 37.38 0.09
CA GLY A 562 -6.18 38.80 0.36
C GLY A 562 -6.21 39.69 -0.90
N GLY A 563 -6.94 39.28 -1.95
CA GLY A 563 -7.00 39.99 -3.24
C GLY A 563 -5.95 39.58 -4.28
N GLU A 564 -4.92 38.81 -3.90
CA GLU A 564 -3.95 38.26 -4.86
C GLU A 564 -4.48 36.97 -5.51
N ASN A 565 -4.33 36.83 -6.83
CA ASN A 565 -4.67 35.60 -7.56
C ASN A 565 -3.54 34.56 -7.37
N LEU A 566 -3.81 33.51 -6.60
CA LEU A 566 -2.85 32.42 -6.34
C LEU A 566 -2.86 31.38 -7.46
N LEU A 567 -4.05 31.02 -7.92
CA LEU A 567 -4.26 30.05 -9.01
C LEU A 567 -5.31 30.60 -9.97
N SER A 568 -5.09 30.43 -11.26
CA SER A 568 -6.08 30.71 -12.29
C SER A 568 -6.19 29.52 -13.24
N LEU A 569 -7.40 29.27 -13.72
CA LEU A 569 -7.72 28.20 -14.65
C LEU A 569 -8.66 28.73 -15.71
N LYS A 570 -8.35 28.51 -16.98
CA LYS A 570 -9.15 28.99 -18.11
C LYS A 570 -9.27 27.91 -19.19
N LEU A 571 -10.50 27.67 -19.63
CA LEU A 571 -10.78 26.82 -20.78
C LEU A 571 -10.48 27.58 -22.08
N ARG A 572 -9.65 27.01 -22.95
CA ARG A 572 -9.30 27.58 -24.27
C ARG A 572 -10.23 27.15 -25.39
N GLN A 573 -10.88 25.99 -25.26
CA GLN A 573 -11.81 25.46 -26.26
C GLN A 573 -12.91 24.61 -25.62
N PRO A 574 -14.10 24.50 -26.25
CA PRO A 574 -15.20 23.73 -25.70
C PRO A 574 -14.85 22.25 -25.43
N PHE A 575 -15.35 21.70 -24.32
CA PHE A 575 -15.17 20.31 -23.94
C PHE A 575 -16.51 19.55 -24.01
N PRO A 576 -16.72 18.66 -25.00
CA PRO A 576 -17.90 17.81 -25.05
C PRO A 576 -17.83 16.71 -23.97
N PHE A 577 -18.92 16.46 -23.26
CA PHE A 577 -18.97 15.38 -22.24
C PHE A 577 -19.12 13.98 -22.85
N SER A 578 -19.44 13.89 -24.15
CA SER A 578 -19.44 12.62 -24.89
C SER A 578 -18.97 12.83 -26.34
N GLY A 579 -18.39 11.80 -26.96
CA GLY A 579 -17.87 11.87 -28.33
C GLY A 579 -16.36 12.03 -28.39
N GLU A 580 -15.83 12.43 -29.54
CA GLU A 580 -14.39 12.63 -29.74
C GLU A 580 -13.87 13.82 -28.92
N LYS A 581 -12.70 13.64 -28.31
CA LYS A 581 -12.05 14.68 -27.51
C LYS A 581 -11.41 15.73 -28.43
N PRO A 582 -11.47 17.03 -28.08
CA PRO A 582 -10.90 18.08 -28.91
C PRO A 582 -9.36 17.98 -28.95
N ALA A 583 -8.79 18.03 -30.14
CA ALA A 583 -7.34 18.06 -30.32
C ALA A 583 -6.77 19.44 -29.93
N GLY A 584 -5.56 19.46 -29.36
CA GLY A 584 -4.88 20.68 -28.91
C GLY A 584 -5.08 20.99 -27.43
N VAL A 585 -4.73 22.22 -27.02
CA VAL A 585 -4.80 22.69 -25.63
C VAL A 585 -6.25 22.91 -25.22
N LEU A 586 -6.69 22.27 -24.13
CA LEU A 586 -8.01 22.40 -23.54
C LEU A 586 -8.05 23.45 -22.44
N VAL A 587 -7.14 23.37 -21.47
CA VAL A 587 -7.13 24.18 -20.25
C VAL A 587 -5.76 24.84 -20.09
N GLU A 588 -5.77 26.10 -19.70
CA GLU A 588 -4.61 26.85 -19.22
C GLU A 588 -4.73 27.01 -17.71
N ALA A 589 -3.68 26.70 -16.97
CA ALA A 589 -3.60 26.84 -15.53
C ALA A 589 -2.35 27.64 -15.17
N SER A 590 -2.51 28.69 -14.37
CA SER A 590 -1.39 29.50 -13.88
C SER A 590 -1.37 29.52 -12.35
N ALA A 591 -0.19 29.47 -11.76
CA ALA A 591 0.02 29.65 -10.33
C ALA A 591 1.06 30.73 -10.09
N VAL A 592 0.83 31.62 -9.11
CA VAL A 592 1.76 32.70 -8.76
C VAL A 592 1.83 32.84 -7.23
N LYS A 593 3.05 32.89 -6.67
CA LYS A 593 3.33 33.05 -5.23
C LYS A 593 2.53 32.10 -4.33
N LEU A 594 2.38 30.83 -4.72
CA LEU A 594 1.60 29.85 -3.97
C LEU A 594 2.47 29.22 -2.85
N PRO A 595 2.09 29.36 -1.56
CA PRO A 595 2.84 28.75 -0.45
C PRO A 595 2.68 27.22 -0.45
N LEU A 596 3.79 26.47 -0.45
CA LEU A 596 3.76 25.00 -0.56
C LEU A 596 3.20 24.31 0.69
N GLU A 597 3.20 25.00 1.84
CA GLU A 597 2.60 24.53 3.09
C GLU A 597 1.10 24.28 2.93
N SER A 598 0.43 25.00 2.02
CA SER A 598 -1.00 24.83 1.71
C SER A 598 -1.28 23.51 0.98
N LEU A 599 -0.33 23.04 0.17
CA LEU A 599 -0.44 21.76 -0.55
C LEU A 599 -0.09 20.56 0.34
N ALA A 600 0.88 20.73 1.25
CA ALA A 600 1.30 19.68 2.16
C ALA A 600 0.20 19.22 3.14
N ALA A 601 -0.75 20.10 3.47
CA ALA A 601 -1.87 19.77 4.35
C ALA A 601 -2.76 18.63 3.82
N LEU A 602 -2.73 18.35 2.51
CA LEU A 602 -3.57 17.34 1.86
C LEU A 602 -2.95 15.94 1.84
N VAL A 603 -1.67 15.78 2.22
CA VAL A 603 -0.96 14.50 2.13
C VAL A 603 -0.38 14.10 3.49
N PRO A 604 -0.97 13.11 4.18
CA PRO A 604 -0.50 12.65 5.48
C PRO A 604 0.99 12.25 5.45
N GLY A 605 1.77 12.86 6.33
CA GLY A 605 3.21 12.57 6.46
C GLY A 605 4.11 13.42 5.55
N LEU A 606 3.59 14.19 4.61
CA LEU A 606 4.36 15.16 3.82
C LEU A 606 4.39 16.52 4.53
N LYS A 607 5.58 17.11 4.69
CA LYS A 607 5.74 18.52 5.07
C LYS A 607 6.53 19.21 3.97
N LEU A 608 5.94 20.22 3.36
CA LEU A 608 6.58 21.10 2.40
C LEU A 608 6.71 22.49 3.03
N SER A 609 7.81 23.18 2.76
CA SER A 609 7.95 24.62 3.01
C SER A 609 8.52 25.31 1.79
N GLY A 610 8.28 26.62 1.66
CA GLY A 610 8.74 27.44 0.52
C GLY A 610 7.60 27.86 -0.39
N ASN A 611 7.92 28.49 -1.52
CA ASN A 611 6.92 29.05 -2.44
C ASN A 611 7.05 28.48 -3.85
N LEU A 612 5.91 28.21 -4.49
CA LEU A 612 5.82 28.13 -5.94
C LEU A 612 5.66 29.55 -6.47
N ASP A 613 6.76 30.13 -6.96
CA ASP A 613 6.80 31.53 -7.42
C ASP A 613 5.97 31.72 -8.69
N ARG A 614 6.12 30.79 -9.65
CA ARG A 614 5.36 30.77 -10.90
C ARG A 614 5.22 29.36 -11.48
N ALA A 615 4.06 29.06 -12.05
CA ALA A 615 3.85 27.90 -12.92
C ALA A 615 2.80 28.22 -13.99
N ASP A 616 3.15 28.11 -15.27
CA ASP A 616 2.22 28.27 -16.38
C ASP A 616 2.10 26.92 -17.11
N LEU A 617 0.97 26.24 -16.96
CA LEU A 617 0.72 24.89 -17.46
C LEU A 617 -0.46 24.90 -18.43
N VAL A 618 -0.36 24.07 -19.47
CA VAL A 618 -1.46 23.78 -20.37
C VAL A 618 -1.76 22.28 -20.38
N VAL A 619 -3.04 21.94 -20.41
CA VAL A 619 -3.54 20.57 -20.47
C VAL A 619 -4.32 20.41 -21.77
N GLY A 620 -4.08 19.35 -22.53
CA GLY A 620 -4.73 19.14 -23.83
C GLY A 620 -4.71 17.69 -24.31
N PHE A 621 -5.28 17.44 -25.49
CA PHE A 621 -5.27 16.12 -26.13
C PHE A 621 -4.52 16.16 -27.46
N LYS A 622 -3.75 15.10 -27.75
CA LYS A 622 -3.15 14.83 -29.07
C LYS A 622 -3.73 13.53 -29.64
N SER A 623 -3.44 13.22 -30.91
CA SER A 623 -3.94 12.03 -31.64
C SER A 623 -3.69 10.67 -30.98
N GLY A 624 -3.00 10.63 -29.84
CA GLY A 624 -2.78 9.43 -29.04
C GLY A 624 -2.81 9.66 -27.52
N GLY A 625 -3.47 10.71 -27.00
CA GLY A 625 -3.76 10.83 -25.56
C GLY A 625 -3.59 12.23 -24.91
N LEU A 626 -3.62 12.29 -23.58
CA LEU A 626 -3.57 13.52 -22.77
C LEU A 626 -2.13 14.05 -22.69
N PHE A 627 -1.93 15.36 -22.75
CA PHE A 627 -0.67 15.99 -22.39
C PHE A 627 -0.86 17.12 -21.39
N ILE A 628 0.15 17.34 -20.56
CA ILE A 628 0.26 18.47 -19.63
C ILE A 628 1.67 19.03 -19.82
N ARG A 629 1.80 20.27 -20.28
CA ARG A 629 3.12 20.85 -20.51
C ARG A 629 3.20 22.27 -19.98
N THR A 630 4.41 22.73 -19.71
CA THR A 630 4.69 24.14 -19.44
C THR A 630 4.64 24.93 -20.75
N GLU A 631 3.89 26.03 -20.77
CA GLU A 631 3.82 26.95 -21.90
C GLU A 631 4.16 28.36 -21.40
N GLY A 632 5.34 28.87 -21.77
CA GLY A 632 5.88 30.13 -21.24
C GLY A 632 7.03 29.93 -20.26
N ALA A 633 6.89 30.44 -19.03
CA ALA A 633 7.95 30.37 -18.02
C ALA A 633 8.02 28.98 -17.35
N PRO A 634 9.22 28.46 -17.03
CA PRO A 634 9.37 27.19 -16.32
C PRO A 634 8.70 27.25 -14.93
N VAL A 635 8.31 26.09 -14.43
CA VAL A 635 7.80 25.95 -13.06
C VAL A 635 8.94 26.27 -12.10
N ALA A 636 8.73 27.24 -11.20
CA ALA A 636 9.76 27.76 -10.29
C ALA A 636 9.35 27.60 -8.82
N PHE A 637 10.02 26.71 -8.12
CA PHE A 637 9.95 26.52 -6.68
C PHE A 637 11.15 27.22 -6.01
N VAL A 638 10.90 27.98 -4.94
CA VAL A 638 11.92 28.80 -4.25
C VAL A 638 11.96 28.44 -2.77
N ASP A 639 13.17 28.35 -2.21
CA ASP A 639 13.48 27.99 -0.81
C ASP A 639 12.74 26.73 -0.32
N THR A 640 12.65 25.72 -1.20
CA THR A 640 11.82 24.54 -0.98
C THR A 640 12.50 23.52 -0.08
N SER A 641 11.80 23.11 0.99
CA SER A 641 12.21 21.97 1.82
C SER A 641 11.14 20.90 1.84
N VAL A 642 11.56 19.64 1.76
CA VAL A 642 10.66 18.47 1.70
C VAL A 642 11.00 17.52 2.83
N SER A 643 10.04 17.26 3.71
CA SER A 643 10.13 16.21 4.71
C SER A 643 9.01 15.18 4.52
N TRP A 644 9.34 13.90 4.67
CA TRP A 644 8.37 12.81 4.60
C TRP A 644 8.51 11.93 5.84
N ARG A 645 7.38 11.69 6.53
CA ARG A 645 7.32 10.93 7.79
C ARG A 645 8.37 11.39 8.81
N ASN A 646 8.46 12.72 9.00
CA ASN A 646 9.43 13.40 9.87
C ASN A 646 10.92 13.24 9.48
N LYS A 647 11.24 12.61 8.34
CA LYS A 647 12.59 12.62 7.78
C LYS A 647 12.72 13.75 6.76
N LEU A 648 13.67 14.66 6.97
CA LEU A 648 14.01 15.70 6.00
C LEU A 648 14.76 15.06 4.82
N TRP A 649 14.31 15.32 3.59
CA TRP A 649 14.92 14.80 2.36
C TRP A 649 15.61 15.90 1.57
N VAL A 650 14.94 17.04 1.40
CA VAL A 650 15.48 18.22 0.69
C VAL A 650 15.43 19.40 1.63
N SER A 651 16.50 20.18 1.70
CA SER A 651 16.55 21.40 2.52
C SER A 651 16.81 22.60 1.63
N ARG A 652 15.91 23.59 1.66
CA ARG A 652 16.09 24.93 1.10
C ARG A 652 16.68 24.98 -0.31
N CYS A 653 16.04 24.28 -1.25
CA CYS A 653 16.45 24.24 -2.64
C CYS A 653 15.52 25.05 -3.55
N ASP A 654 16.09 25.69 -4.55
CA ASP A 654 15.38 26.33 -5.65
C ASP A 654 15.35 25.36 -6.83
N LEU A 655 14.16 25.07 -7.35
CA LEU A 655 13.95 24.20 -8.51
C LEU A 655 13.26 24.99 -9.62
N THR A 656 13.88 25.02 -10.80
CA THR A 656 13.27 25.57 -12.02
C THR A 656 13.26 24.49 -13.09
N ALA A 657 12.11 24.15 -13.67
CA ALA A 657 12.03 23.15 -14.74
C ALA A 657 10.85 23.36 -15.69
N GLY A 658 11.05 23.10 -16.98
CA GLY A 658 9.95 22.91 -17.92
C GLY A 658 9.38 21.50 -17.77
N LEU A 659 8.07 21.38 -17.60
CA LEU A 659 7.38 20.10 -17.46
C LEU A 659 6.76 19.72 -18.81
N ASP A 660 6.90 18.46 -19.24
CA ASP A 660 6.15 17.89 -20.36
C ASP A 660 5.71 16.47 -20.01
N LEU A 661 4.43 16.32 -19.72
CA LEU A 661 3.76 15.06 -19.46
C LEU A 661 2.97 14.70 -20.69
N SER A 662 3.13 13.47 -21.16
CA SER A 662 2.20 12.91 -22.13
C SER A 662 1.81 11.49 -21.77
N PHE A 663 0.51 11.21 -21.85
CA PHE A 663 -0.08 9.93 -21.52
C PHE A 663 -0.73 9.39 -22.78
N GLY A 664 -0.25 8.27 -23.29
CA GLY A 664 -0.80 7.62 -24.47
C GLY A 664 -0.88 6.10 -24.34
N ASP A 665 -1.62 5.49 -25.27
CA ASP A 665 -2.06 4.09 -25.18
C ASP A 665 -0.89 3.08 -25.16
N LYS A 666 0.22 3.39 -25.84
CA LYS A 666 1.42 2.53 -25.91
C LYS A 666 2.62 3.06 -25.13
N ALA A 667 2.66 4.37 -24.92
CA ALA A 667 3.80 5.06 -24.34
C ALA A 667 3.35 6.31 -23.60
N SER A 668 3.84 6.47 -22.38
CA SER A 668 3.64 7.66 -21.56
C SER A 668 5.00 8.22 -21.15
N VAL A 669 5.15 9.54 -21.13
CA VAL A 669 6.43 10.23 -20.88
C VAL A 669 6.22 11.32 -19.83
N LEU A 670 7.08 11.34 -18.83
CA LEU A 670 7.23 12.41 -17.85
C LEU A 670 8.60 13.05 -18.08
N ALA A 671 8.63 14.24 -18.68
CA ALA A 671 9.85 14.94 -19.00
C ALA A 671 9.99 16.25 -18.20
N PHE A 672 11.19 16.46 -17.68
CA PHE A 672 11.70 17.70 -17.11
C PHE A 672 12.79 18.21 -18.05
N THR A 673 12.53 19.35 -18.69
CA THR A 673 13.46 20.00 -19.60
C THR A 673 14.08 21.22 -18.94
N GLN A 674 15.36 21.46 -19.20
CA GLN A 674 16.12 22.57 -18.64
C GLN A 674 15.99 22.67 -17.11
N ALA A 675 15.91 21.51 -16.44
CA ALA A 675 15.77 21.46 -14.99
C ALA A 675 17.03 22.06 -14.35
N LYS A 676 16.85 22.86 -13.32
CA LYS A 676 17.93 23.46 -12.51
C LYS A 676 17.52 23.38 -11.06
N LEU A 677 18.26 22.58 -10.29
CA LEU A 677 18.15 22.47 -8.84
C LEU A 677 19.37 23.14 -8.21
N ALA A 678 19.15 24.13 -7.35
CA ALA A 678 20.20 24.86 -6.66
C ALA A 678 19.93 24.96 -5.15
N ASN A 679 20.98 25.06 -4.35
CA ASN A 679 20.89 25.39 -2.92
C ASN A 679 21.86 26.54 -2.64
N LYS A 680 21.38 27.63 -2.03
CA LYS A 680 22.18 28.83 -1.72
C LYS A 680 23.02 29.32 -2.93
N GLY A 681 22.44 29.29 -4.13
CA GLY A 681 23.10 29.70 -5.37
C GLY A 681 24.05 28.65 -5.99
N ARG A 682 24.35 27.53 -5.33
CA ARG A 682 25.17 26.44 -5.89
C ARG A 682 24.29 25.42 -6.62
N ILE A 683 24.64 25.09 -7.86
CA ILE A 683 23.87 24.14 -8.69
C ILE A 683 24.15 22.70 -8.22
N LEU A 684 23.10 22.04 -7.72
CA LEU A 684 23.12 20.63 -7.33
C LEU A 684 22.98 19.72 -8.54
N ALA A 685 22.07 20.08 -9.45
CA ALA A 685 21.80 19.34 -10.67
C ALA A 685 21.21 20.29 -11.73
N THR A 686 21.63 20.13 -12.97
CA THR A 686 20.99 20.76 -14.12
C THR A 686 21.01 19.85 -15.33
N GLY A 687 19.94 19.89 -16.14
CA GLY A 687 19.82 19.15 -17.38
C GLY A 687 18.41 18.61 -17.62
N ASP A 688 18.32 17.53 -18.39
CA ASP A 688 17.05 16.97 -18.86
C ASP A 688 16.84 15.58 -18.27
N LEU A 689 15.61 15.33 -17.81
CA LEU A 689 15.15 14.01 -17.38
C LEU A 689 13.89 13.67 -18.15
N SER A 690 13.79 12.46 -18.68
CA SER A 690 12.59 11.95 -19.33
C SER A 690 12.37 10.53 -18.87
N TRP A 691 11.30 10.29 -18.13
CA TRP A 691 10.86 8.98 -17.70
C TRP A 691 9.81 8.45 -18.67
N GLY A 692 10.19 7.44 -19.44
CA GLY A 692 9.31 6.73 -20.37
C GLY A 692 8.71 5.49 -19.73
N MET A 693 7.40 5.33 -19.89
CA MET A 693 6.61 4.16 -19.50
C MET A 693 6.05 3.48 -20.76
N GLY A 694 5.96 2.15 -20.75
CA GLY A 694 5.57 1.37 -21.93
C GLY A 694 6.70 1.28 -22.94
N GLU A 695 6.42 1.64 -24.20
CA GLU A 695 7.42 1.62 -25.28
C GLU A 695 8.33 2.87 -25.30
N ALA A 696 8.14 3.85 -24.41
CA ALA A 696 8.99 5.05 -24.36
C ALA A 696 10.32 4.80 -23.62
N PRO A 697 11.46 5.27 -24.16
CA PRO A 697 12.74 5.19 -23.45
C PRO A 697 12.79 6.16 -22.26
N THR A 698 13.57 5.78 -21.24
CA THR A 698 13.91 6.69 -20.13
C THR A 698 15.30 7.25 -20.35
N THR A 699 15.45 8.57 -20.35
CA THR A 699 16.74 9.27 -20.52
C THR A 699 17.00 10.22 -19.37
N MET A 700 18.25 10.29 -18.91
CA MET A 700 18.70 11.23 -17.89
C MET A 700 20.01 11.86 -18.35
N ARG A 701 20.13 13.18 -18.29
CA ARG A 701 21.38 13.93 -18.49
C ARG A 701 21.45 15.02 -17.43
N LEU A 702 22.33 14.83 -16.45
CA LEU A 702 22.46 15.73 -15.30
C LEU A 702 23.92 16.11 -15.11
N GLN A 703 24.15 17.37 -14.76
CA GLN A 703 25.46 17.86 -14.32
C GLN A 703 25.33 18.78 -13.12
N GLY A 704 26.32 18.83 -12.25
CA GLY A 704 26.26 19.68 -11.05
C GLY A 704 27.47 19.57 -10.14
N ASN A 705 27.36 20.18 -8.96
CA ASN A 705 28.41 20.19 -7.94
C ASN A 705 28.13 19.13 -6.87
N LEU A 706 29.02 18.14 -6.74
CA LEU A 706 28.89 17.05 -5.77
C LEU A 706 29.05 17.52 -4.32
N GLY A 707 29.93 18.50 -4.07
CA GLY A 707 30.07 19.07 -2.72
C GLY A 707 28.78 19.75 -2.26
N ALA A 708 28.07 20.42 -3.16
CA ALA A 708 26.78 21.03 -2.86
C ALA A 708 25.68 19.98 -2.67
N MET A 709 25.72 18.91 -3.48
CA MET A 709 24.80 17.78 -3.33
C MET A 709 25.00 17.07 -2.00
N ALA A 710 26.24 16.89 -1.55
CA ALA A 710 26.59 16.27 -0.27
C ALA A 710 26.05 17.03 0.96
N GLU A 711 25.73 18.32 0.83
CA GLU A 711 25.06 19.10 1.88
C GLU A 711 23.55 18.78 2.01
N GLN A 712 22.98 18.03 1.06
CA GLN A 712 21.57 17.67 1.09
C GLN A 712 21.30 16.40 1.92
N PRO A 713 20.20 16.34 2.69
CA PRO A 713 19.86 15.16 3.50
C PRO A 713 19.68 13.86 2.69
N PHE A 714 19.20 13.94 1.45
CA PHE A 714 19.06 12.76 0.58
C PHE A 714 20.41 12.16 0.16
N ALA A 715 21.50 12.92 0.26
CA ALA A 715 22.84 12.57 -0.18
C ALA A 715 23.81 12.42 1.00
N ASP A 716 23.33 12.08 2.19
CA ASP A 716 24.15 11.92 3.41
C ASP A 716 25.31 10.93 3.23
N VAL A 717 25.13 9.91 2.39
CA VAL A 717 26.22 8.97 2.02
C VAL A 717 27.38 9.65 1.27
N LEU A 718 27.16 10.80 0.64
CA LEU A 718 28.15 11.59 -0.07
C LEU A 718 28.80 12.65 0.83
N ASN A 719 28.42 12.76 2.11
CA ASN A 719 28.92 13.75 3.07
C ASN A 719 30.43 13.67 3.33
N VAL A 720 31.09 12.59 2.87
CA VAL A 720 32.55 12.45 2.85
C VAL A 720 33.24 13.31 1.78
N ILE A 721 32.50 13.85 0.80
CA ILE A 721 33.01 14.65 -0.32
C ILE A 721 32.95 16.14 0.04
N THR A 722 34.06 16.84 -0.15
CA THR A 722 34.17 18.29 0.11
C THR A 722 33.89 19.10 -1.15
N THR A 723 34.47 18.68 -2.29
CA THR A 723 34.33 19.36 -3.59
C THR A 723 34.28 18.35 -4.74
N GLY A 724 33.74 18.78 -5.88
CA GLY A 724 33.76 18.02 -7.13
C GLY A 724 32.61 18.39 -8.05
N SER A 725 32.78 18.15 -9.35
CA SER A 725 31.71 18.24 -10.34
C SER A 725 31.39 16.86 -10.90
N TYR A 726 30.13 16.64 -11.26
CA TYR A 726 29.69 15.43 -11.94
C TYR A 726 28.94 15.76 -13.22
N ALA A 727 29.02 14.85 -14.19
CA ALA A 727 28.14 14.78 -15.35
C ALA A 727 27.72 13.32 -15.53
N ALA A 728 26.43 13.05 -15.33
CA ALA A 728 25.82 11.74 -15.45
C ALA A 728 24.86 11.71 -16.65
N ALA A 729 24.97 10.68 -17.46
CA ALA A 729 24.04 10.38 -18.54
C ALA A 729 23.58 8.92 -18.43
N ALA A 730 22.28 8.68 -18.53
CA ALA A 730 21.73 7.33 -18.60
C ALA A 730 20.62 7.26 -19.66
N THR A 731 20.51 6.12 -20.34
CA THR A 731 19.43 5.84 -21.29
C THR A 731 19.01 4.39 -21.13
N MET A 732 17.77 4.18 -20.72
CA MET A 732 17.11 2.87 -20.69
C MET A 732 16.27 2.74 -21.95
N ALA A 733 16.64 1.80 -22.81
CA ALA A 733 15.88 1.42 -23.98
C ALA A 733 14.60 0.66 -23.57
N PRO A 734 13.57 0.61 -24.44
CA PRO A 734 12.34 -0.16 -24.17
C PRO A 734 12.60 -1.66 -23.96
N SER A 735 13.71 -2.18 -24.51
CA SER A 735 14.17 -3.56 -24.29
C SER A 735 14.67 -3.83 -22.87
N GLY A 736 14.79 -2.80 -22.02
CA GLY A 736 15.35 -2.86 -20.67
C GLY A 736 16.87 -2.62 -20.61
N GLU A 737 17.56 -2.50 -21.75
CA GLU A 737 19.00 -2.18 -21.79
C GLU A 737 19.26 -0.75 -21.26
N ILE A 738 20.10 -0.62 -20.25
CA ILE A 738 20.51 0.66 -19.66
C ILE A 738 21.96 0.95 -20.06
N LYS A 739 22.17 2.06 -20.76
CA LYS A 739 23.50 2.64 -21.02
C LYS A 739 23.72 3.78 -20.05
N ALA A 740 24.77 3.73 -19.25
CA ALA A 740 25.09 4.76 -18.27
C ALA A 740 26.52 5.27 -18.42
N THR A 741 26.73 6.55 -18.15
CA THR A 741 28.04 7.20 -18.07
C THR A 741 28.02 8.20 -16.93
N LEU A 742 29.05 8.16 -16.08
CA LEU A 742 29.28 9.08 -14.99
C LEU A 742 30.70 9.60 -15.12
N ASN A 743 30.82 10.92 -15.28
CA ASN A 743 32.10 11.63 -15.29
C ASN A 743 32.17 12.47 -14.02
N LEU A 744 33.28 12.36 -13.30
CA LEU A 744 33.59 13.07 -12.08
C LEU A 744 34.87 13.87 -12.29
N LYS A 745 34.94 15.09 -11.78
CA LYS A 745 36.15 15.93 -11.84
C LYS A 745 36.42 16.60 -10.49
N GLU A 746 37.70 16.72 -10.16
CA GLU A 746 38.22 17.45 -8.99
C GLU A 746 37.57 17.02 -7.66
N LEU A 747 37.50 15.70 -7.44
CA LEU A 747 36.96 15.15 -6.18
C LEU A 747 37.98 15.33 -5.06
N ALA A 748 37.54 15.93 -3.97
CA ALA A 748 38.26 15.98 -2.71
C ALA A 748 37.37 15.45 -1.59
N PHE A 749 37.99 14.80 -0.59
CA PHE A 749 37.31 14.19 0.55
C PHE A 749 37.63 14.95 1.83
N LYS A 750 36.78 14.81 2.87
CA LYS A 750 36.97 15.49 4.17
C LYS A 750 38.12 14.89 4.97
N ASP A 751 38.19 13.56 5.01
CA ASP A 751 39.08 12.80 5.90
C ASP A 751 40.10 11.97 5.12
N ARG A 752 40.44 12.35 3.87
CA ARG A 752 41.39 11.60 3.04
C ARG A 752 42.35 12.55 2.35
N GLU A 753 43.61 12.17 2.28
CA GLU A 753 44.67 12.98 1.67
C GLU A 753 44.62 12.94 0.13
N GLY A 754 44.21 11.81 -0.44
CA GLY A 754 44.14 11.62 -1.89
C GLY A 754 43.05 12.45 -2.57
N LYS A 755 43.39 13.10 -3.69
CA LYS A 755 42.45 13.78 -4.59
C LYS A 755 42.31 13.01 -5.90
N VAL A 756 41.10 13.00 -6.47
CA VAL A 756 40.87 12.42 -7.80
C VAL A 756 40.65 13.56 -8.78
N LYS A 757 41.56 13.71 -9.75
CA LYS A 757 41.48 14.76 -10.78
C LYS A 757 40.33 14.49 -11.74
N ALA A 758 40.18 13.24 -12.21
CA ALA A 758 39.05 12.82 -13.01
C ALA A 758 38.72 11.35 -12.76
N ALA A 759 37.43 10.99 -12.81
CA ALA A 759 37.01 9.60 -12.87
C ALA A 759 35.85 9.43 -13.85
N THR A 760 35.95 8.46 -14.75
CA THR A 760 34.91 8.10 -15.70
C THR A 760 34.49 6.65 -15.48
N LEU A 761 33.20 6.47 -15.28
CA LEU A 761 32.53 5.18 -15.26
C LEU A 761 31.55 5.14 -16.43
N SER A 762 31.67 4.17 -17.32
CA SER A 762 30.70 3.97 -18.40
C SER A 762 30.36 2.51 -18.53
N GLY A 763 29.09 2.16 -18.71
CA GLY A 763 28.71 0.77 -18.86
C GLY A 763 27.33 0.55 -19.45
N THR A 764 27.09 -0.70 -19.82
CA THR A 764 25.81 -1.21 -20.31
C THR A 764 25.32 -2.28 -19.35
N TYR A 765 24.05 -2.20 -18.98
CA TYR A 765 23.35 -3.15 -18.16
C TYR A 765 22.17 -3.72 -18.94
N THR A 766 22.15 -5.03 -19.15
CA THR A 766 21.09 -5.71 -19.90
C THR A 766 20.42 -6.74 -18.99
N PRO A 767 19.25 -6.41 -18.42
CA PRO A 767 18.46 -7.37 -17.66
C PRO A 767 17.79 -8.37 -18.61
N ASN A 768 17.76 -9.64 -18.26
CA ASN A 768 16.98 -10.67 -18.96
C ASN A 768 16.21 -11.55 -17.97
N ALA A 769 15.23 -12.32 -18.44
CA ALA A 769 14.39 -13.15 -17.57
C ALA A 769 15.17 -14.25 -16.81
N GLN A 770 16.39 -14.56 -17.25
CA GLN A 770 17.22 -15.68 -16.78
C GLN A 770 18.48 -15.20 -16.05
N GLY A 771 18.70 -13.88 -15.87
CA GLY A 771 19.97 -13.33 -15.40
C GLY A 771 20.20 -11.86 -15.81
N LEU A 772 21.42 -11.37 -15.60
CA LEU A 772 21.83 -10.01 -16.01
C LEU A 772 23.27 -10.01 -16.55
N GLU A 773 23.54 -9.09 -17.47
CA GLU A 773 24.89 -8.84 -17.98
C GLU A 773 25.25 -7.37 -17.79
N ILE A 774 26.40 -7.12 -17.16
CA ILE A 774 26.99 -5.80 -16.94
C ILE A 774 28.33 -5.78 -17.65
N SER A 775 28.52 -4.79 -18.51
CA SER A 775 29.84 -4.45 -19.07
C SER A 775 30.16 -3.02 -18.72
N GLY A 776 31.34 -2.76 -18.18
CA GLY A 776 31.75 -1.45 -17.70
C GLY A 776 33.21 -1.16 -17.99
N ARG A 777 33.51 0.12 -18.19
CA ARG A 777 34.85 0.71 -18.19
C ARG A 777 34.96 1.67 -17.03
N ILE A 778 36.07 1.57 -16.32
CA ILE A 778 36.43 2.45 -15.20
C ILE A 778 37.76 3.07 -15.55
N ARG A 779 37.84 4.40 -15.47
CA ARG A 779 39.09 5.16 -15.56
C ARG A 779 39.14 6.11 -14.37
N ILE A 780 40.21 6.05 -13.58
CA ILE A 780 40.46 6.93 -12.43
C ILE A 780 41.82 7.58 -12.66
N GLU A 781 41.86 8.90 -12.52
CA GLU A 781 43.03 9.74 -12.76
C GLU A 781 43.33 10.55 -11.49
N GLY A 782 44.46 10.22 -10.85
CA GLY A 782 45.08 10.96 -9.75
C GLY A 782 46.34 11.67 -10.24
N ASP A 783 47.51 11.23 -9.79
CA ASP A 783 48.80 11.59 -10.37
C ASP A 783 49.23 10.61 -11.49
N GLY A 784 48.76 9.36 -11.42
CA GLY A 784 48.75 8.37 -12.48
C GLY A 784 47.33 8.04 -12.97
N VAL A 785 47.25 7.19 -14.01
CA VAL A 785 45.99 6.73 -14.61
C VAL A 785 45.80 5.24 -14.35
N SER A 786 44.69 4.90 -13.71
CA SER A 786 44.20 3.53 -13.57
C SER A 786 42.99 3.32 -14.48
N GLU A 787 43.10 2.42 -15.44
CA GLU A 787 42.01 2.08 -16.36
C GLU A 787 41.75 0.58 -16.33
N GLY A 788 40.47 0.19 -16.41
CA GLY A 788 40.09 -1.21 -16.49
C GLY A 788 38.70 -1.44 -17.06
N GLN A 789 38.47 -2.69 -17.43
CA GLN A 789 37.20 -3.21 -17.91
C GLN A 789 36.66 -4.23 -16.92
N LEU A 790 35.35 -4.22 -16.74
CA LEU A 790 34.62 -5.12 -15.86
C LEU A 790 33.47 -5.74 -16.63
N LEU A 791 33.45 -7.07 -16.70
CA LEU A 791 32.35 -7.86 -17.23
C LEU A 791 31.79 -8.71 -16.10
N ILE A 792 30.50 -8.57 -15.82
CA ILE A 792 29.78 -9.40 -14.86
C ILE A 792 28.60 -10.03 -15.57
N LYS A 793 28.56 -11.36 -15.60
CA LYS A 793 27.41 -12.13 -16.07
C LYS A 793 26.82 -12.90 -14.91
N GLN A 794 25.55 -12.67 -14.63
CA GLN A 794 24.77 -13.41 -13.65
C GLN A 794 23.77 -14.31 -14.38
N THR A 795 23.57 -15.53 -13.89
CA THR A 795 22.54 -16.45 -14.41
C THR A 795 21.81 -17.09 -13.24
N LYS A 796 20.48 -17.04 -13.25
CA LYS A 796 19.63 -17.57 -12.17
C LYS A 796 19.24 -19.01 -12.47
N HIS A 797 19.36 -19.88 -11.47
CA HIS A 797 19.03 -21.30 -11.50
C HIS A 797 18.13 -21.64 -10.28
N GLY A 798 16.83 -21.32 -10.37
CA GLY A 798 15.91 -21.45 -9.24
C GLY A 798 16.26 -20.47 -8.11
N GLU A 799 16.48 -20.98 -6.88
CA GLU A 799 16.96 -20.19 -5.75
C GLU A 799 18.46 -19.86 -5.81
N ARG A 800 19.21 -20.53 -6.70
CA ARG A 800 20.67 -20.37 -6.81
C ARG A 800 21.04 -19.37 -7.91
N THR A 801 22.17 -18.70 -7.72
CA THR A 801 22.68 -17.69 -8.66
C THR A 801 24.13 -17.99 -9.04
N GLU A 802 24.38 -18.13 -10.34
CA GLU A 802 25.73 -18.25 -10.92
C GLU A 802 26.27 -16.86 -11.29
N TRP A 803 27.53 -16.58 -10.93
CA TRP A 803 28.25 -15.37 -11.33
C TRP A 803 29.50 -15.70 -12.14
N LYS A 804 29.74 -14.93 -13.20
CA LYS A 804 31.02 -14.89 -13.92
C LYS A 804 31.50 -13.45 -13.95
N VAL A 805 32.56 -13.17 -13.21
CA VAL A 805 33.17 -11.84 -13.11
C VAL A 805 34.54 -11.89 -13.78
N LEU A 806 34.78 -10.97 -14.72
CA LEU A 806 36.09 -10.73 -15.31
C LEU A 806 36.41 -9.25 -15.17
N ALA A 807 37.46 -8.94 -14.40
CA ALA A 807 37.99 -7.59 -14.25
C ALA A 807 39.41 -7.54 -14.81
N GLU A 808 39.64 -6.69 -15.81
CA GLU A 808 40.94 -6.55 -16.47
C GLU A 808 41.43 -5.10 -16.36
N PHE A 809 42.60 -4.92 -15.75
CA PHE A 809 43.25 -3.63 -15.57
C PHE A 809 44.63 -3.65 -16.25
N PRO A 810 44.79 -3.03 -17.43
CA PRO A 810 46.09 -2.97 -18.09
C PRO A 810 47.16 -2.27 -17.24
N ASN A 811 46.78 -1.17 -16.57
CA ASN A 811 47.67 -0.41 -15.70
C ASN A 811 46.91 0.10 -14.46
N VAL A 812 47.55 0.01 -13.30
CA VAL A 812 47.01 0.48 -12.02
C VAL A 812 48.05 1.35 -11.31
N ALA A 813 47.70 2.62 -11.11
CA ALA A 813 48.42 3.54 -10.22
C ALA A 813 48.02 3.22 -8.78
N GLY A 814 48.73 2.28 -8.16
CA GLY A 814 48.41 1.76 -6.83
C GLY A 814 48.56 2.81 -5.73
N ASP A 815 49.56 3.68 -5.82
CA ASP A 815 49.79 4.76 -4.84
C ASP A 815 48.61 5.75 -4.78
N ASP A 816 48.08 6.17 -5.93
CA ASP A 816 46.91 7.04 -6.01
C ASP A 816 45.67 6.39 -5.39
N LEU A 817 45.42 5.11 -5.74
CA LEU A 817 44.28 4.38 -5.20
C LEU A 817 44.42 4.19 -3.68
N LEU A 818 45.63 3.89 -3.20
CA LEU A 818 45.91 3.77 -1.77
C LEU A 818 45.69 5.09 -1.04
N ALA A 819 46.15 6.23 -1.61
CA ALA A 819 45.95 7.57 -1.05
C ALA A 819 44.47 7.99 -0.99
N VAL A 820 43.66 7.55 -1.97
CA VAL A 820 42.21 7.77 -1.99
C VAL A 820 41.47 6.84 -1.02
N LEU A 821 42.05 5.69 -0.66
CA LEU A 821 41.47 4.72 0.28
C LEU A 821 41.90 4.95 1.74
N SER A 822 43.08 5.52 1.97
CA SER A 822 43.61 5.82 3.30
C SER A 822 42.83 6.97 3.96
N LYS A 823 42.33 6.73 5.18
CA LYS A 823 41.79 7.79 6.03
C LYS A 823 42.95 8.56 6.67
N ALA A 824 42.82 9.88 6.75
CA ALA A 824 43.67 10.72 7.58
C ALA A 824 43.59 10.24 9.05
N GLU A 825 44.71 10.23 9.76
CA GLU A 825 44.78 9.75 11.14
C GLU A 825 43.76 10.47 12.03
N ALA A 826 42.80 9.71 12.57
CA ALA A 826 41.90 10.17 13.61
C ALA A 826 42.56 10.03 14.98
N GLU A 827 42.31 10.98 15.89
CA GLU A 827 42.75 10.85 17.29
C GLU A 827 42.28 9.51 17.89
N PRO A 828 43.17 8.80 18.62
CA PRO A 828 42.92 7.43 19.04
C PRO A 828 41.76 7.36 20.05
N THR A 829 40.79 6.48 19.78
CA THR A 829 39.83 6.03 20.80
C THR A 829 40.28 4.68 21.37
N ASP A 830 40.64 4.66 22.65
CA ASP A 830 41.12 3.49 23.42
C ASP A 830 40.08 2.36 23.63
N LYS A 831 38.98 2.33 22.87
CA LYS A 831 37.94 1.30 23.07
C LYS A 831 38.16 0.12 22.11
N PRO A 832 38.52 -1.07 22.61
CA PRO A 832 38.55 -2.26 21.77
C PRO A 832 37.14 -2.56 21.23
N VAL A 833 37.03 -2.71 19.92
CA VAL A 833 35.79 -3.14 19.26
C VAL A 833 35.48 -4.55 19.73
N LYS A 834 34.31 -4.76 20.35
CA LYS A 834 33.89 -6.07 20.84
C LYS A 834 33.61 -6.99 19.64
N PRO A 835 34.33 -8.11 19.44
CA PRO A 835 34.11 -8.98 18.30
C PRO A 835 32.73 -9.65 18.39
N ASN A 836 32.05 -9.79 17.25
CA ASN A 836 30.80 -10.53 17.16
C ASN A 836 31.08 -12.01 17.51
N THR A 837 30.41 -12.55 18.52
CA THR A 837 30.60 -13.92 19.00
C THR A 837 29.53 -14.89 18.50
N THR A 838 28.58 -14.43 17.70
CA THR A 838 27.45 -15.24 17.22
C THR A 838 27.91 -16.19 16.11
N LYS A 839 27.53 -17.48 16.19
CA LYS A 839 27.87 -18.47 15.16
C LYS A 839 26.93 -18.33 13.95
N ASP A 840 27.48 -18.28 12.75
CA ASP A 840 26.69 -18.18 11.52
C ASP A 840 26.04 -19.54 11.17
N THR A 841 24.80 -19.50 10.69
CA THR A 841 24.05 -20.71 10.27
C THR A 841 24.12 -20.97 8.77
N SER A 842 24.50 -19.95 7.97
CA SER A 842 24.70 -20.04 6.52
C SER A 842 25.93 -19.22 6.12
N PRO A 843 26.67 -19.60 5.05
CA PRO A 843 27.83 -18.83 4.59
C PRO A 843 27.40 -17.51 3.94
N LEU A 844 28.33 -16.54 3.86
CA LEU A 844 28.12 -15.26 3.17
C LEU A 844 27.66 -15.45 1.71
N TRP A 845 28.15 -16.51 1.04
CA TRP A 845 27.81 -16.84 -0.36
C TRP A 845 26.67 -17.86 -0.48
N HIS A 846 25.82 -17.99 0.54
CA HIS A 846 24.67 -18.90 0.46
C HIS A 846 23.80 -18.59 -0.77
N ASN A 847 23.45 -19.65 -1.52
CA ASN A 847 22.76 -19.58 -2.81
C ASN A 847 23.53 -18.82 -3.93
N GLN A 848 24.81 -18.51 -3.75
CA GLN A 848 25.68 -17.90 -4.75
C GLN A 848 26.82 -18.86 -5.11
N PHE A 849 27.09 -19.02 -6.41
CA PHE A 849 28.21 -19.81 -6.91
C PHE A 849 28.77 -19.21 -8.20
N GLY A 850 29.95 -19.64 -8.65
CA GLY A 850 30.54 -19.19 -9.90
C GLY A 850 32.02 -18.83 -9.79
N GLN A 851 32.49 -17.96 -10.68
CA GLN A 851 33.91 -17.66 -10.85
C GLN A 851 34.14 -16.14 -10.97
N ALA A 852 35.16 -15.64 -10.28
CA ALA A 852 35.65 -14.28 -10.42
C ALA A 852 37.13 -14.28 -10.77
N GLN A 853 37.49 -13.60 -11.87
CA GLN A 853 38.86 -13.43 -12.32
C GLN A 853 39.23 -11.94 -12.33
N VAL A 854 40.36 -11.61 -11.70
CA VAL A 854 40.98 -10.29 -11.77
C VAL A 854 42.32 -10.45 -12.48
N ARG A 855 42.60 -9.59 -13.46
CA ARG A 855 43.87 -9.52 -14.19
C ARG A 855 44.41 -8.11 -14.13
N ILE A 856 45.66 -7.98 -13.73
CA ILE A 856 46.38 -6.71 -13.64
C ILE A 856 47.64 -6.83 -14.49
N GLY A 857 47.75 -6.05 -15.55
CA GLY A 857 48.90 -6.04 -16.45
C GLY A 857 50.14 -5.48 -15.77
N LYS A 858 50.06 -4.25 -15.27
CA LYS A 858 51.11 -3.61 -14.48
C LYS A 858 50.50 -2.81 -13.32
N ALA A 859 51.04 -2.96 -12.12
CA ALA A 859 50.71 -2.13 -10.97
C ALA A 859 51.98 -1.60 -10.29
N TYR A 860 51.90 -0.37 -9.80
CA TYR A 860 52.97 0.27 -9.04
C TYR A 860 52.43 0.76 -7.71
N ALA A 861 53.05 0.34 -6.61
CA ALA A 861 52.72 0.81 -5.28
C ALA A 861 53.98 0.86 -4.40
N LYS A 862 54.25 2.00 -3.79
CA LYS A 862 55.36 2.24 -2.84
C LYS A 862 56.72 1.73 -3.34
N GLY A 863 57.04 1.97 -4.61
CA GLY A 863 58.30 1.52 -5.22
C GLY A 863 58.30 0.09 -5.76
N ILE A 864 57.27 -0.72 -5.46
CA ILE A 864 57.19 -2.12 -5.88
C ILE A 864 56.37 -2.23 -7.17
N VAL A 865 56.92 -2.91 -8.16
CA VAL A 865 56.25 -3.23 -9.42
C VAL A 865 55.68 -4.65 -9.36
N ALA A 866 54.38 -4.77 -9.65
CA ALA A 866 53.72 -6.04 -9.92
C ALA A 866 53.35 -6.14 -11.40
N GLN A 867 53.58 -7.29 -12.02
CA GLN A 867 53.33 -7.53 -13.45
C GLN A 867 52.54 -8.82 -13.67
N ASN A 868 51.60 -8.78 -14.62
CA ASN A 868 50.78 -9.91 -15.05
C ASN A 868 50.14 -10.67 -13.88
N VAL A 869 49.66 -9.93 -12.89
CA VAL A 869 49.01 -10.51 -11.71
C VAL A 869 47.63 -11.02 -12.12
N SER A 870 47.36 -12.30 -11.93
CA SER A 870 46.04 -12.88 -12.12
C SER A 870 45.60 -13.60 -10.86
N LEU A 871 44.40 -13.22 -10.42
CA LEU A 871 43.70 -13.80 -9.28
C LEU A 871 42.42 -14.46 -9.81
N GLN A 872 42.16 -15.70 -9.40
CA GLN A 872 40.93 -16.40 -9.72
C GLN A 872 40.33 -16.99 -8.45
N VAL A 873 39.08 -16.64 -8.20
CA VAL A 873 38.27 -17.15 -7.09
C VAL A 873 37.11 -17.94 -7.66
N ASP A 874 36.98 -19.18 -7.23
CA ASP A 874 35.87 -20.08 -7.56
C ASP A 874 35.03 -20.29 -6.30
N VAL A 875 33.73 -20.04 -6.40
CA VAL A 875 32.76 -20.13 -5.32
C VAL A 875 31.80 -21.27 -5.62
N VAL A 876 31.69 -22.22 -4.69
CA VAL A 876 30.69 -23.28 -4.66
C VAL A 876 29.96 -23.26 -3.31
N GLU A 877 28.87 -23.99 -3.21
CA GLU A 877 27.90 -23.90 -2.10
C GLU A 877 28.53 -23.96 -0.69
N GLU A 878 29.51 -24.84 -0.49
CA GLU A 878 30.17 -25.04 0.81
C GLU A 878 31.61 -24.50 0.87
N GLN A 879 32.12 -23.92 -0.23
CA GLN A 879 33.55 -23.61 -0.33
C GLN A 879 33.84 -22.42 -1.27
N VAL A 880 34.71 -21.52 -0.81
CA VAL A 880 35.38 -20.53 -1.65
C VAL A 880 36.83 -20.94 -1.83
N THR A 881 37.28 -20.98 -3.08
CA THR A 881 38.65 -21.35 -3.44
C THR A 881 39.30 -20.22 -4.22
N LEU A 882 40.37 -19.65 -3.68
CA LEU A 882 41.31 -18.84 -4.45
C LEU A 882 42.20 -19.82 -5.23
N SER A 883 41.75 -20.22 -6.42
CA SER A 883 42.30 -21.30 -7.23
C SER A 883 43.55 -20.89 -8.01
N LYS A 884 43.70 -19.59 -8.29
CA LYS A 884 44.84 -19.05 -9.00
C LYS A 884 45.32 -17.76 -8.36
N ILE A 885 46.57 -17.75 -7.90
CA ILE A 885 47.35 -16.53 -7.66
C ILE A 885 48.62 -16.71 -8.47
N GLN A 886 48.81 -15.89 -9.49
CA GLN A 886 50.02 -15.91 -10.31
C GLN A 886 50.43 -14.49 -10.68
N GLY A 887 51.72 -14.25 -10.89
CA GLY A 887 52.25 -12.99 -11.38
C GLY A 887 53.72 -12.81 -11.05
N LYS A 888 54.25 -11.63 -11.33
CA LYS A 888 55.56 -11.21 -10.85
C LYS A 888 55.43 -10.05 -9.88
N ILE A 889 56.10 -10.11 -8.73
CA ILE A 889 56.19 -9.02 -7.76
C ILE A 889 57.66 -8.90 -7.36
N ALA A 890 58.22 -7.68 -7.43
CA ALA A 890 59.65 -7.44 -7.10
C ALA A 890 60.58 -8.46 -7.81
N GLU A 891 60.33 -8.65 -9.11
CA GLU A 891 61.00 -9.63 -10.00
C GLU A 891 60.81 -11.12 -9.67
N GLY A 892 60.31 -11.45 -8.48
CA GLY A 892 59.99 -12.81 -8.04
C GLY A 892 58.68 -13.34 -8.63
N THR A 893 58.54 -14.67 -8.67
CA THR A 893 57.32 -15.34 -9.15
C THR A 893 56.36 -15.54 -7.99
N LEU A 894 55.20 -14.87 -8.06
CA LEU A 894 54.11 -15.04 -7.13
C LEU A 894 53.31 -16.30 -7.49
N GLY A 895 53.08 -17.16 -6.52
CA GLY A 895 52.26 -18.35 -6.63
C GLY A 895 51.49 -18.59 -5.35
N GLY A 896 50.28 -19.11 -5.42
CA GLY A 896 49.56 -19.47 -4.21
C GLY A 896 48.08 -19.75 -4.43
N GLY A 897 47.42 -20.01 -3.32
CA GLY A 897 45.99 -20.25 -3.27
C GLY A 897 45.47 -20.38 -1.85
N GLY A 898 44.16 -20.48 -1.72
CA GLY A 898 43.50 -20.63 -0.44
C GLY A 898 42.13 -21.25 -0.58
N LYS A 899 41.68 -21.90 0.47
CA LYS A 899 40.39 -22.57 0.56
C LYS A 899 39.72 -22.16 1.88
N LEU A 900 38.51 -21.65 1.77
CA LEU A 900 37.62 -21.33 2.87
C LEU A 900 36.39 -22.24 2.77
N THR A 901 36.19 -23.13 3.73
CA THR A 901 35.03 -24.05 3.79
C THR A 901 34.03 -23.64 4.84
N PHE A 902 32.75 -23.90 4.57
CA PHE A 902 31.66 -23.73 5.51
C PHE A 902 30.98 -25.09 5.79
N GLN A 903 31.13 -25.60 7.01
CA GLN A 903 30.51 -26.85 7.47
C GLN A 903 30.03 -26.71 8.91
N THR A 904 28.72 -26.76 9.14
CA THR A 904 28.08 -26.49 10.44
C THR A 904 28.53 -27.43 11.57
N THR A 905 29.02 -28.62 11.22
CA THR A 905 29.48 -29.69 12.11
C THR A 905 30.92 -29.53 12.61
N THR A 906 31.70 -28.57 12.09
CA THR A 906 33.12 -28.40 12.43
C THR A 906 33.31 -27.92 13.88
N THR A 907 34.20 -28.59 14.62
CA THR A 907 34.58 -28.23 16.00
C THR A 907 35.36 -26.90 15.99
N GLY A 908 34.90 -25.91 16.78
CA GLY A 908 35.48 -24.56 16.80
C GLY A 908 34.71 -23.51 15.97
N GLY A 909 33.77 -23.96 15.13
CA GLY A 909 32.86 -23.12 14.35
C GLY A 909 32.81 -23.51 12.87
N PRO A 910 31.84 -23.00 12.09
CA PRO A 910 31.53 -23.55 10.78
C PRO A 910 32.50 -23.12 9.68
N TYR A 911 33.32 -22.08 9.90
CA TYR A 911 34.31 -21.64 8.93
C TYR A 911 35.68 -22.25 9.22
N ALA A 912 36.32 -22.81 8.19
CA ALA A 912 37.72 -23.23 8.23
C ALA A 912 38.49 -22.67 7.04
N LEU A 913 39.61 -22.01 7.30
CA LEU A 913 40.50 -21.41 6.31
C LEU A 913 41.83 -22.16 6.27
N THR A 914 42.30 -22.43 5.06
CA THR A 914 43.67 -22.88 4.79
C THR A 914 44.19 -22.15 3.56
N SER A 915 45.34 -21.49 3.68
CA SER A 915 45.95 -20.80 2.55
C SER A 915 47.46 -20.93 2.54
N LYS A 916 48.05 -20.89 1.35
CA LYS A 916 49.50 -20.86 1.13
C LYS A 916 49.82 -19.87 0.02
N LEU A 917 50.69 -18.92 0.35
CA LEU A 917 51.28 -17.97 -0.59
C LEU A 917 52.78 -18.26 -0.69
N THR A 918 53.33 -18.15 -1.88
CA THR A 918 54.75 -18.32 -2.19
C THR A 918 55.20 -17.19 -3.11
N LEU A 919 56.39 -16.69 -2.86
CA LEU A 919 57.07 -15.70 -3.67
C LEU A 919 58.49 -16.22 -3.89
N ALA A 920 58.74 -16.82 -5.05
CA ALA A 920 60.01 -17.45 -5.36
C ALA A 920 60.96 -16.47 -6.07
N GLN A 921 62.24 -16.52 -5.70
CA GLN A 921 63.34 -15.79 -6.35
C GLN A 921 63.12 -14.26 -6.42
N PHE A 922 62.48 -13.67 -5.41
CA PHE A 922 62.34 -12.21 -5.38
C PHE A 922 63.68 -11.56 -5.01
N ASP A 923 63.90 -10.38 -5.57
CA ASP A 923 65.11 -9.61 -5.38
C ASP A 923 64.99 -8.67 -4.16
N PHE A 924 65.94 -8.76 -3.22
CA PHE A 924 65.94 -7.90 -2.03
C PHE A 924 66.11 -6.42 -2.41
N GLY A 925 66.88 -6.09 -3.45
CA GLY A 925 67.06 -4.71 -3.92
C GLY A 925 65.76 -4.06 -4.39
N SER A 926 64.92 -4.84 -5.08
CA SER A 926 63.58 -4.43 -5.55
C SER A 926 62.59 -4.21 -4.40
N VAL A 927 62.68 -5.01 -3.32
CA VAL A 927 61.86 -4.83 -2.11
C VAL A 927 62.38 -3.67 -1.25
N ALA A 928 63.69 -3.45 -1.24
CA ALA A 928 64.31 -2.37 -0.47
C ALA A 928 63.97 -0.96 -0.99
N ALA A 929 63.44 -0.83 -2.22
CA ALA A 929 62.83 0.41 -2.69
C ALA A 929 61.64 0.86 -1.80
N ALA A 930 60.94 -0.09 -1.16
CA ALA A 930 59.85 0.20 -0.22
C ALA A 930 60.34 0.40 1.24
N PHE A 931 61.56 -0.01 1.54
CA PHE A 931 62.18 0.08 2.88
C PHE A 931 63.60 0.64 2.74
N PRO A 932 63.77 1.97 2.66
CA PRO A 932 65.05 2.60 2.34
C PRO A 932 66.20 2.20 3.28
N SER A 933 65.90 1.93 4.55
CA SER A 933 66.85 1.46 5.57
C SER A 933 67.45 0.08 5.29
N LEU A 934 66.80 -0.74 4.45
CA LEU A 934 67.28 -2.08 4.08
C LEU A 934 68.09 -2.10 2.77
N ARG A 935 68.11 -0.99 2.02
CA ARG A 935 68.67 -0.93 0.65
C ARG A 935 70.16 -1.20 0.58
N GLU A 936 70.91 -0.76 1.58
CA GLU A 936 72.35 -1.00 1.67
C GLU A 936 72.67 -2.26 2.49
N PHE A 937 71.70 -2.78 3.24
CA PHE A 937 71.94 -3.79 4.27
C PHE A 937 71.96 -5.24 3.74
N VAL A 938 71.13 -5.57 2.75
CA VAL A 938 71.01 -6.95 2.20
C VAL A 938 70.92 -6.94 0.68
N ASP A 939 71.70 -7.82 0.05
CA ASP A 939 71.73 -8.06 -1.39
C ASP A 939 71.64 -9.57 -1.68
N GLY A 940 70.77 -9.97 -2.61
CA GLY A 940 70.51 -11.36 -2.96
C GLY A 940 69.06 -11.67 -3.37
N LYS A 941 68.80 -12.93 -3.69
CA LYS A 941 67.45 -13.45 -3.99
C LYS A 941 66.93 -14.34 -2.88
N ALA A 942 65.63 -14.29 -2.63
CA ALA A 942 64.99 -15.13 -1.62
C ALA A 942 63.72 -15.78 -2.11
N ASP A 943 63.39 -16.89 -1.47
CA ASP A 943 62.09 -17.55 -1.55
C ASP A 943 61.35 -17.28 -0.25
N ALA A 944 60.19 -16.63 -0.33
CA ALA A 944 59.30 -16.40 0.80
C ALA A 944 58.04 -17.23 0.64
N TRP A 945 57.46 -17.64 1.77
CA TRP A 945 56.17 -18.29 1.81
C TRP A 945 55.42 -17.88 3.06
N ALA A 946 54.09 -17.91 2.98
CA ALA A 946 53.23 -17.69 4.13
C ALA A 946 52.07 -18.70 4.08
N THR A 947 51.78 -19.33 5.20
CA THR A 947 50.57 -20.15 5.37
C THR A 947 49.69 -19.52 6.43
N ALA A 948 48.37 -19.59 6.22
CA ALA A 948 47.40 -19.15 7.21
C ALA A 948 46.34 -20.22 7.40
N GLU A 949 46.07 -20.55 8.66
CA GLU A 949 45.09 -21.56 9.08
C GLU A 949 44.23 -21.01 10.22
N GLY A 950 42.94 -21.30 10.19
CA GLY A 950 42.02 -20.87 11.25
C GLY A 950 40.66 -21.53 11.18
N VAL A 951 40.02 -21.67 12.34
CA VAL A 951 38.64 -22.18 12.47
C VAL A 951 37.86 -21.25 13.40
N SER A 952 36.65 -20.84 13.01
CA SER A 952 35.85 -19.90 13.80
C SER A 952 34.35 -20.02 13.56
N GLY A 953 33.57 -19.46 14.52
CA GLY A 953 32.10 -19.37 14.49
C GLY A 953 31.53 -18.45 13.41
N ASN A 954 32.28 -17.41 13.02
CA ASN A 954 31.92 -16.41 12.03
C ASN A 954 33.21 -15.81 11.40
N LEU A 955 33.07 -15.05 10.32
CA LEU A 955 34.19 -14.47 9.57
C LEU A 955 34.99 -13.42 10.36
N ASP A 956 34.34 -12.57 11.15
CA ASP A 956 35.02 -11.54 11.95
C ASP A 956 35.97 -12.18 13.00
N ALA A 957 35.50 -13.25 13.65
CA ALA A 957 36.29 -14.03 14.59
C ALA A 957 37.37 -14.88 13.90
N LEU A 958 37.23 -15.19 12.60
CA LEU A 958 38.23 -15.95 11.85
C LEU A 958 39.54 -15.18 11.75
N VAL A 959 39.46 -13.88 11.41
CA VAL A 959 40.64 -13.00 11.29
C VAL A 959 41.37 -12.87 12.62
N ALA A 960 40.62 -12.81 13.73
CA ALA A 960 41.21 -12.71 15.07
C ALA A 960 41.86 -14.03 15.54
N LYS A 961 41.32 -15.18 15.13
CA LYS A 961 41.79 -16.53 15.54
C LYS A 961 42.72 -17.20 14.53
N MET A 962 43.05 -16.52 13.44
CA MET A 962 43.91 -17.05 12.39
C MET A 962 45.35 -17.14 12.85
N ASN A 963 45.93 -18.34 12.76
CA ASN A 963 47.36 -18.57 12.92
C ASN A 963 48.04 -18.36 11.57
N MET A 964 49.05 -17.48 11.54
CA MET A 964 49.86 -17.25 10.35
C MET A 964 51.29 -17.66 10.62
N TYR A 965 51.84 -18.44 9.69
CA TYR A 965 53.25 -18.80 9.65
C TYR A 965 53.86 -18.20 8.39
N ALA A 966 54.95 -17.48 8.54
CA ALA A 966 55.70 -16.92 7.43
C ALA A 966 57.15 -17.43 7.50
N GLY A 967 57.69 -17.77 6.34
CA GLY A 967 59.06 -18.21 6.19
C GLY A 967 59.74 -17.51 5.03
N LEU A 968 61.04 -17.31 5.16
CA LEU A 968 61.91 -16.76 4.14
C LEU A 968 63.23 -17.53 4.16
N THR A 969 63.69 -17.93 2.99
CA THR A 969 64.97 -18.60 2.79
C THR A 969 65.74 -17.93 1.67
N SER A 970 67.03 -17.68 1.87
CA SER A 970 67.94 -17.14 0.85
C SER A 970 69.26 -17.92 0.85
N LYS A 971 69.85 -18.09 -0.33
CA LYS A 971 71.10 -18.82 -0.53
C LYS A 971 72.09 -17.97 -1.32
N GLY A 972 73.34 -17.92 -0.86
CA GLY A 972 74.44 -17.24 -1.56
C GLY A 972 74.25 -15.73 -1.72
N GLY A 973 73.94 -15.03 -0.63
CA GLY A 973 73.75 -13.58 -0.62
C GLY A 973 74.77 -12.83 0.23
N ARG A 974 74.58 -11.53 0.36
CA ARG A 974 75.48 -10.63 1.09
C ARG A 974 74.73 -9.73 2.06
N ILE A 975 75.27 -9.57 3.26
CA ILE A 975 74.85 -8.58 4.25
C ILE A 975 75.98 -7.56 4.42
N GLN A 976 75.65 -6.26 4.34
CA GLN A 976 76.59 -5.17 4.58
C GLN A 976 76.15 -4.40 5.83
N ALA A 977 76.71 -4.77 6.99
CA ALA A 977 76.30 -4.17 8.26
C ALA A 977 76.86 -2.75 8.49
N PHE A 978 77.90 -2.34 7.76
CA PHE A 978 78.66 -1.08 8.00
C PHE A 978 78.81 -0.14 6.78
N GLY A 979 78.02 -0.34 5.73
CA GLY A 979 77.97 0.57 4.57
C GLY A 979 79.23 0.58 3.67
N GLY A 980 79.10 1.21 2.50
CA GLY A 980 80.18 1.38 1.52
C GLY A 980 81.16 2.53 1.86
N LYS A 981 82.25 2.67 1.10
CA LYS A 981 83.35 3.65 1.34
C LYS A 981 82.91 5.12 1.48
N ASP A 982 81.73 5.48 0.97
CA ASP A 982 81.20 6.86 1.00
C ASP A 982 80.08 7.05 2.05
N SER A 983 79.84 6.06 2.90
CA SER A 983 78.85 6.16 3.98
C SER A 983 79.45 6.85 5.21
N ALA A 984 78.63 7.66 5.90
CA ALA A 984 79.01 8.41 7.10
C ALA A 984 79.49 7.52 8.29
N MET A 985 79.42 6.19 8.14
CA MET A 985 79.90 5.17 9.08
C MET A 985 81.33 4.66 8.81
N SER A 986 82.08 5.26 7.86
CA SER A 986 83.53 5.12 7.84
C SER A 986 84.12 5.77 9.09
N LEU A 987 84.26 5.02 10.20
CA LEU A 987 85.11 5.39 11.32
C LEU A 987 86.50 5.72 10.76
N THR A 988 86.85 7.01 10.76
CA THR A 988 87.94 7.59 9.98
C THR A 988 89.27 6.88 10.24
N ALA A 989 89.75 6.16 9.22
CA ALA A 989 91.09 5.60 9.16
C ALA A 989 92.19 6.67 9.14
N GLU A 990 91.85 7.97 9.01
CA GLU A 990 92.82 9.06 8.96
C GLU A 990 93.51 9.36 10.30
N LYS A 991 92.97 8.96 11.45
CA LYS A 991 93.72 9.06 12.73
C LYS A 991 94.48 7.79 13.11
N ALA A 992 94.37 6.72 12.31
CA ALA A 992 95.24 5.55 12.45
C ALA A 992 96.59 5.74 11.72
N GLY A 993 96.66 6.67 10.76
CA GLY A 993 97.89 7.07 10.08
C GLY A 993 98.95 7.67 11.01
N ASP A 994 98.55 8.46 12.01
CA ASP A 994 99.50 9.12 12.95
C ASP A 994 99.89 8.26 14.17
N VAL A 995 99.27 7.10 14.38
CA VAL A 995 99.67 6.15 15.46
C VAL A 995 100.75 5.16 14.98
N ALA A 996 101.01 5.10 13.66
CA ALA A 996 102.19 4.43 13.12
C ALA A 996 103.51 5.10 13.60
N GLU A 997 103.48 6.40 13.94
CA GLU A 997 104.66 7.11 14.44
C GLU A 997 104.87 6.91 15.97
N VAL A 998 103.78 6.74 16.74
CA VAL A 998 103.87 6.54 18.21
C VAL A 998 104.16 5.09 18.60
N VAL A 999 103.79 4.09 17.79
CA VAL A 999 104.22 2.69 18.01
C VAL A 999 105.63 2.43 17.43
N GLY A 1000 106.05 3.20 16.42
CA GLY A 1000 107.43 3.19 15.91
C GLY A 1000 108.46 3.78 16.89
N GLY A 1001 108.07 4.77 17.70
CA GLY A 1001 108.97 5.46 18.63
C GLY A 1001 109.28 4.74 19.96
N LEU A 1002 108.45 3.77 20.39
CA LEU A 1002 108.70 3.02 21.64
C LEU A 1002 109.36 1.65 21.43
N ALA A 1003 109.43 1.15 20.18
CA ALA A 1003 110.32 0.06 19.80
C ALA A 1003 111.81 0.47 19.73
N LEU A 1004 112.11 1.78 19.86
CA LEU A 1004 113.47 2.33 19.92
C LEU A 1004 113.92 2.75 21.33
N LEU A 1005 113.04 2.76 22.34
CA LEU A 1005 113.37 3.10 23.75
C LEU A 1005 112.95 2.03 24.77
N ALA A 1006 112.85 0.78 24.34
CA ALA A 1006 112.94 -0.39 25.23
C ALA A 1006 113.90 -1.48 24.71
N GLY A 1007 114.74 -1.12 23.73
CA GLY A 1007 116.13 -1.50 23.84
C GLY A 1007 116.80 -0.51 24.80
N VAL A 1008 116.87 -0.84 26.10
CA VAL A 1008 117.66 -0.19 27.17
C VAL A 1008 116.89 0.84 28.04
N LEU A 1009 116.64 0.45 29.32
CA LEU A 1009 116.03 1.15 30.49
C LEU A 1009 114.51 0.91 30.65
N THR A 1010 113.92 0.21 31.63
CA THR A 1010 114.31 -0.38 32.93
C THR A 1010 113.31 -1.51 33.30
N LYS A 1011 113.78 -2.50 34.05
CA LYS A 1011 113.05 -3.64 34.67
C LYS A 1011 111.57 -3.38 35.09
N ASN A 1012 110.57 -3.77 34.28
CA ASN A 1012 109.24 -4.21 34.76
C ASN A 1012 108.40 -4.91 33.66
N GLN A 1013 108.23 -6.23 33.78
CA GLN A 1013 107.62 -7.12 32.77
C GLN A 1013 106.09 -6.97 32.58
N GLN A 1014 105.39 -6.35 33.54
CA GLN A 1014 103.92 -6.32 33.57
C GLN A 1014 103.25 -5.20 32.74
N GLN A 1015 103.98 -4.15 32.30
CA GLN A 1015 103.41 -3.09 31.46
C GLN A 1015 103.50 -3.40 29.95
N GLY A 1016 104.52 -4.15 29.51
CA GLY A 1016 104.67 -4.57 28.11
C GLY A 1016 103.59 -5.55 27.63
N GLU A 1017 103.16 -6.49 28.48
CA GLU A 1017 102.07 -7.43 28.16
C GLU A 1017 100.70 -6.75 28.07
N LYS A 1018 100.43 -5.70 28.87
CA LYS A 1018 99.16 -4.95 28.82
C LYS A 1018 99.02 -4.15 27.53
N VAL A 1019 100.09 -3.48 27.08
CA VAL A 1019 100.10 -2.71 25.83
C VAL A 1019 100.00 -3.64 24.61
N ALA A 1020 100.65 -4.80 24.63
CA ALA A 1020 100.54 -5.80 23.55
C ALA A 1020 99.14 -6.44 23.46
N LYS A 1021 98.48 -6.73 24.60
CA LYS A 1021 97.10 -7.25 24.62
C LYS A 1021 96.07 -6.23 24.11
N ILE A 1022 96.23 -4.95 24.46
CA ILE A 1022 95.38 -3.85 23.93
C ILE A 1022 95.58 -3.69 22.41
N GLY A 1023 96.83 -3.74 21.94
CA GLY A 1023 97.14 -3.70 20.50
C GLY A 1023 96.54 -4.87 19.71
N ALA A 1024 96.60 -6.10 20.26
CA ALA A 1024 96.01 -7.29 19.65
C ALA A 1024 94.47 -7.28 19.64
N ALA A 1025 93.83 -6.78 20.70
CA ALA A 1025 92.37 -6.65 20.78
C ALA A 1025 91.83 -5.60 19.78
N ILE A 1026 92.51 -4.46 19.61
CA ILE A 1026 92.15 -3.44 18.61
C ILE A 1026 92.30 -3.99 17.19
N LEU A 1027 93.37 -4.75 16.91
CA LEU A 1027 93.56 -5.42 15.61
C LEU A 1027 92.50 -6.50 15.33
N ALA A 1028 92.14 -7.32 16.33
CA ALA A 1028 91.10 -8.33 16.23
C ALA A 1028 89.72 -7.72 15.96
N MET A 1029 89.39 -6.61 16.64
CA MET A 1029 88.17 -5.83 16.39
C MET A 1029 88.15 -5.23 14.97
N GLY A 1030 89.26 -4.63 14.51
CA GLY A 1030 89.36 -4.08 13.17
C GLY A 1030 89.20 -5.14 12.06
N LYS A 1031 89.70 -6.36 12.29
CA LYS A 1031 89.49 -7.50 11.39
C LYS A 1031 88.05 -8.03 11.44
N LEU A 1032 87.44 -8.13 12.63
CA LEU A 1032 86.04 -8.52 12.80
C LEU A 1032 85.09 -7.53 12.10
N GLN A 1033 85.30 -6.23 12.30
CA GLN A 1033 84.52 -5.16 11.65
C GLN A 1033 84.66 -5.20 10.13
N LYS A 1034 85.88 -5.37 9.61
CA LYS A 1034 86.13 -5.48 8.16
C LYS A 1034 85.42 -6.70 7.57
N SER A 1035 85.35 -7.81 8.31
CA SER A 1035 84.68 -9.03 7.85
C SER A 1035 83.16 -8.93 7.89
N LEU A 1036 82.60 -8.30 8.93
CA LEU A 1036 81.16 -8.04 9.06
C LEU A 1036 80.66 -6.93 8.12
N ALA A 1037 81.53 -6.02 7.67
CA ALA A 1037 81.19 -4.98 6.70
C ALA A 1037 80.82 -5.55 5.32
N ASN A 1038 81.27 -6.77 4.99
CA ASN A 1038 80.95 -7.46 3.75
C ASN A 1038 80.75 -8.97 4.01
N PHE A 1039 79.71 -9.30 4.78
CA PHE A 1039 79.43 -10.67 5.19
C PHE A 1039 78.72 -11.44 4.07
N GLN A 1040 79.39 -12.42 3.47
CA GLN A 1040 78.78 -13.36 2.53
C GLN A 1040 78.23 -14.57 3.29
N TYR A 1041 76.96 -14.89 3.03
CA TYR A 1041 76.28 -16.02 3.65
C TYR A 1041 75.94 -17.09 2.62
N ASP A 1042 76.09 -18.35 3.03
CA ASP A 1042 75.66 -19.49 2.22
C ASP A 1042 74.17 -19.76 2.39
N ASN A 1043 73.68 -19.59 3.61
CA ASN A 1043 72.28 -19.84 3.97
C ASN A 1043 71.75 -18.79 4.94
N ALA A 1044 70.59 -18.23 4.62
CA ALA A 1044 69.79 -17.38 5.49
C ALA A 1044 68.37 -17.94 5.58
N GLU A 1045 67.87 -18.12 6.80
CA GLU A 1045 66.54 -18.63 7.06
C GLU A 1045 65.85 -17.78 8.14
N PHE A 1046 64.62 -17.40 7.87
CA PHE A 1046 63.78 -16.63 8.78
C PHE A 1046 62.40 -17.29 8.85
N LEU A 1047 61.93 -17.58 10.05
CA LEU A 1047 60.62 -18.14 10.35
C LEU A 1047 59.96 -17.27 11.43
N ALA A 1048 58.72 -16.89 11.17
CA ALA A 1048 57.92 -16.10 12.07
C ALA A 1048 56.50 -16.66 12.18
N GLN A 1049 55.91 -16.51 13.36
CA GLN A 1049 54.55 -16.89 13.66
C GLN A 1049 53.81 -15.70 14.25
N ARG A 1050 52.63 -15.38 13.71
CA ARG A 1050 51.74 -14.39 14.31
C ARG A 1050 50.95 -15.02 15.47
N MET A 1051 51.02 -14.40 16.64
CA MET A 1051 50.28 -14.77 17.85
C MET A 1051 48.87 -14.14 17.83
N PRO A 1052 47.90 -14.68 18.61
CA PRO A 1052 46.51 -14.18 18.63
C PRO A 1052 46.35 -12.73 19.08
N ASP A 1053 47.30 -12.20 19.87
CA ASP A 1053 47.36 -10.80 20.30
C ASP A 1053 47.93 -9.86 19.21
N GLY A 1054 48.32 -10.41 18.06
CA GLY A 1054 48.92 -9.71 16.94
C GLY A 1054 50.45 -9.65 16.97
N THR A 1055 51.09 -10.06 18.07
CA THR A 1055 52.56 -10.08 18.20
C THR A 1055 53.16 -11.07 17.21
N ILE A 1056 54.21 -10.69 16.49
CA ILE A 1056 54.93 -11.58 15.58
C ILE A 1056 56.12 -12.17 16.32
N LYS A 1057 56.04 -13.46 16.63
CA LYS A 1057 57.13 -14.20 17.25
C LYS A 1057 58.08 -14.72 16.17
N ILE A 1058 59.35 -14.35 16.26
CA ILE A 1058 60.41 -14.86 15.40
C ILE A 1058 60.88 -16.17 16.01
N THR A 1059 60.49 -17.28 15.38
CA THR A 1059 60.76 -18.63 15.87
C THR A 1059 62.12 -19.14 15.42
N LYS A 1060 62.66 -18.59 14.33
CA LYS A 1060 64.03 -18.84 13.86
C LYS A 1060 64.47 -17.68 12.98
N ALA A 1061 65.59 -17.05 13.27
CA ALA A 1061 66.29 -16.21 12.31
C ALA A 1061 67.76 -16.60 12.34
N GLN A 1062 68.31 -17.08 11.24
CA GLN A 1062 69.66 -17.60 11.18
C GLN A 1062 70.31 -17.22 9.86
N VAL A 1063 71.52 -16.69 9.92
CA VAL A 1063 72.38 -16.44 8.77
C VAL A 1063 73.73 -17.08 9.04
N SER A 1064 74.23 -17.90 8.12
CA SER A 1064 75.46 -18.66 8.34
C SER A 1064 76.32 -18.81 7.09
N ASN A 1065 77.62 -18.83 7.32
CA ASN A 1065 78.64 -19.39 6.42
C ASN A 1065 79.50 -20.41 7.22
N PRO A 1066 80.53 -21.05 6.64
CA PRO A 1066 81.28 -22.10 7.32
C PRO A 1066 82.01 -21.64 8.59
N ASP A 1067 82.36 -20.35 8.65
CA ASP A 1067 83.22 -19.78 9.69
C ASP A 1067 82.45 -18.95 10.73
N LEU A 1068 81.24 -18.47 10.41
CA LEU A 1068 80.44 -17.60 11.26
C LEU A 1068 78.94 -17.88 11.12
N MET A 1069 78.27 -18.01 12.26
CA MET A 1069 76.83 -18.16 12.39
C MET A 1069 76.25 -17.04 13.24
N LEU A 1070 75.24 -16.38 12.70
CA LEU A 1070 74.42 -15.37 13.35
C LEU A 1070 73.02 -15.96 13.55
N SER A 1071 72.53 -15.99 14.78
CA SER A 1071 71.15 -16.40 15.06
C SER A 1071 70.44 -15.37 15.92
N ALA A 1072 69.17 -15.12 15.64
CA ALA A 1072 68.33 -14.19 16.36
C ALA A 1072 66.98 -14.84 16.69
N LEU A 1073 66.48 -14.58 17.89
CA LEU A 1073 65.13 -14.90 18.33
C LEU A 1073 64.52 -13.67 18.95
N GLY A 1074 63.20 -13.50 18.83
CA GLY A 1074 62.58 -12.31 19.36
C GLY A 1074 61.12 -12.16 18.99
N GLU A 1075 60.58 -10.99 19.31
CA GLU A 1075 59.17 -10.65 19.10
C GLU A 1075 59.05 -9.23 18.54
N ILE A 1076 58.12 -9.06 17.60
CA ILE A 1076 57.72 -7.78 17.06
C ILE A 1076 56.31 -7.49 17.59
N GLY A 1077 56.20 -6.54 18.51
CA GLY A 1077 54.93 -6.12 19.08
C GLY A 1077 54.12 -5.34 18.04
N ALA A 1078 52.95 -5.86 17.66
CA ALA A 1078 52.10 -5.15 16.72
C ALA A 1078 51.53 -3.87 17.37
N ARG A 1079 51.82 -2.72 16.77
CA ARG A 1079 51.22 -1.42 17.15
C ARG A 1079 50.46 -0.88 15.95
N SER A 1080 49.13 -0.96 15.99
CA SER A 1080 48.26 -0.49 14.89
C SER A 1080 48.43 0.99 14.55
N GLN A 1081 49.01 1.78 15.45
CA GLN A 1081 49.28 3.22 15.32
C GLN A 1081 50.62 3.56 14.67
N LEU A 1082 51.48 2.57 14.43
CA LEU A 1082 52.83 2.74 13.90
C LEU A 1082 52.97 2.00 12.58
N THR A 1083 53.77 2.53 11.66
CA THR A 1083 54.14 1.76 10.47
C THR A 1083 54.92 0.52 10.91
N PHE A 1084 54.85 -0.57 10.13
CA PHE A 1084 55.53 -1.83 10.48
C PHE A 1084 57.02 -1.63 10.81
N SER A 1085 57.69 -0.70 10.12
CA SER A 1085 59.09 -0.34 10.35
C SER A 1085 59.35 0.29 11.72
N ASP A 1086 58.31 0.85 12.35
CA ASP A 1086 58.34 1.51 13.65
C ASP A 1086 57.81 0.62 14.79
N TRP A 1087 57.39 -0.62 14.50
CA TRP A 1087 56.89 -1.52 15.52
C TRP A 1087 57.97 -1.88 16.55
N PRO A 1088 57.61 -1.97 17.85
CA PRO A 1088 58.51 -2.41 18.91
C PRO A 1088 59.10 -3.78 18.58
N LEU A 1089 60.41 -3.81 18.40
CA LEU A 1089 61.20 -4.98 18.09
C LEU A 1089 62.08 -5.31 19.29
N SER A 1090 61.98 -6.54 19.78
CA SER A 1090 62.88 -7.10 20.78
C SER A 1090 63.56 -8.32 20.20
N LEU A 1091 64.86 -8.25 19.95
CA LEU A 1091 65.66 -9.35 19.40
C LEU A 1091 66.78 -9.69 20.36
N GLN A 1092 66.96 -10.97 20.63
CA GLN A 1092 68.15 -11.51 21.24
C GLN A 1092 68.97 -12.21 20.16
N THR A 1093 70.22 -11.78 20.00
CA THR A 1093 71.14 -12.34 19.01
C THR A 1093 72.28 -13.09 19.66
N ASP A 1094 72.64 -14.21 19.05
CA ASP A 1094 73.78 -15.05 19.38
C ASP A 1094 74.70 -15.11 18.16
N ILE A 1095 75.98 -14.79 18.37
CA ILE A 1095 77.04 -14.88 17.35
C ILE A 1095 77.96 -16.04 17.72
N ARG A 1096 78.25 -16.92 16.76
CA ARG A 1096 79.17 -18.05 16.94
C ARG A 1096 80.17 -18.09 15.81
N GLY A 1097 81.45 -18.25 16.12
CA GLY A 1097 82.53 -18.24 15.13
C GLY A 1097 83.47 -19.44 15.26
N LYS A 1098 84.06 -19.84 14.14
CA LYS A 1098 85.11 -20.87 14.03
C LYS A 1098 86.39 -20.24 13.43
N GLY A 1099 87.51 -20.95 13.55
CA GLY A 1099 88.79 -20.50 12.98
C GLY A 1099 89.24 -19.13 13.52
N ASP A 1100 89.55 -18.20 12.63
CA ASP A 1100 90.02 -16.84 12.97
C ASP A 1100 89.02 -16.07 13.85
N TYR A 1101 87.70 -16.28 13.66
CA TYR A 1101 86.68 -15.61 14.48
C TYR A 1101 86.68 -16.11 15.93
N ALA A 1102 86.95 -17.39 16.16
CA ALA A 1102 87.11 -17.94 17.51
C ALA A 1102 88.30 -17.28 18.22
N GLN A 1103 89.39 -17.04 17.49
CA GLN A 1103 90.55 -16.32 18.02
C GLN A 1103 90.23 -14.84 18.29
N TYR A 1104 89.48 -14.18 17.41
CA TYR A 1104 89.04 -12.79 17.63
C TYR A 1104 88.13 -12.67 18.86
N PHE A 1105 87.16 -13.56 19.03
CA PHE A 1105 86.29 -13.56 20.21
C PHE A 1105 87.04 -13.87 21.51
N ALA A 1106 88.03 -14.76 21.47
CA ALA A 1106 88.90 -15.03 22.63
C ALA A 1106 89.78 -13.82 23.00
N LEU A 1107 90.39 -13.14 22.01
CA LEU A 1107 91.21 -11.94 22.23
C LEU A 1107 90.41 -10.75 22.77
N LEU A 1108 89.13 -10.67 22.44
CA LEU A 1108 88.20 -9.64 22.93
C LEU A 1108 87.57 -9.99 24.29
N GLY A 1109 87.94 -11.14 24.89
CA GLY A 1109 87.50 -11.55 26.23
C GLY A 1109 86.12 -12.21 26.28
N PHE A 1110 85.54 -12.61 25.14
CA PHE A 1110 84.21 -13.23 25.07
C PHE A 1110 84.23 -14.76 25.20
N ALA A 1111 85.41 -15.38 25.25
CA ALA A 1111 85.54 -16.81 25.41
C ALA A 1111 85.48 -17.22 26.89
N ASP A 1112 84.33 -17.71 27.35
CA ASP A 1112 84.17 -18.26 28.71
C ASP A 1112 84.91 -19.59 28.94
N GLY A 1113 85.77 -20.01 28.00
CA GLY A 1113 86.57 -21.25 28.08
C GLY A 1113 85.79 -22.55 27.88
N ILE A 1114 84.47 -22.50 27.60
CA ILE A 1114 83.63 -23.68 27.39
C ILE A 1114 83.46 -23.93 25.87
N PRO A 1115 84.07 -24.97 25.29
CA PRO A 1115 83.85 -25.31 23.89
C PRO A 1115 82.42 -25.81 23.64
N VAL A 1116 81.77 -25.28 22.60
CA VAL A 1116 80.44 -25.72 22.16
C VAL A 1116 80.58 -27.01 21.33
N PRO A 1117 79.62 -27.95 21.35
CA PRO A 1117 79.74 -29.26 20.68
C PRO A 1117 80.04 -29.23 19.18
N ASP A 1118 79.79 -28.11 18.49
CA ASP A 1118 80.05 -27.92 17.07
C ASP A 1118 81.47 -27.39 16.75
N GLY A 1119 82.32 -27.21 17.77
CA GLY A 1119 83.68 -26.68 17.63
C GLY A 1119 83.76 -25.16 17.46
N SER A 1120 82.65 -24.43 17.60
CA SER A 1120 82.62 -22.96 17.57
C SER A 1120 82.83 -22.32 18.95
N THR A 1121 83.32 -21.09 18.95
CA THR A 1121 83.42 -20.25 20.16
C THR A 1121 82.28 -19.24 20.15
N LYS A 1122 81.64 -19.08 21.32
CA LYS A 1122 80.57 -18.11 21.52
C LYS A 1122 81.15 -16.69 21.49
N GLY A 1123 80.57 -15.84 20.65
CA GLY A 1123 80.88 -14.41 20.58
C GLY A 1123 79.95 -13.58 21.48
N PRO A 1124 80.02 -12.24 21.40
CA PRO A 1124 79.17 -11.37 22.20
C PRO A 1124 77.69 -11.58 21.85
N GLY A 1125 76.86 -11.80 22.88
CA GLY A 1125 75.41 -11.81 22.73
C GLY A 1125 74.86 -10.39 22.86
N VAL A 1126 74.05 -9.93 21.89
CA VAL A 1126 73.48 -8.58 21.89
C VAL A 1126 71.95 -8.67 21.92
N LYS A 1127 71.33 -7.97 22.86
CA LYS A 1127 69.88 -7.72 22.87
C LYS A 1127 69.61 -6.38 22.21
N PHE A 1128 68.80 -6.39 21.15
CA PHE A 1128 68.29 -5.20 20.48
C PHE A 1128 66.88 -4.92 20.96
N SER A 1129 66.61 -3.67 21.30
CA SER A 1129 65.27 -3.19 21.66
C SER A 1129 65.03 -1.86 20.97
N GLY A 1130 64.01 -1.75 20.13
CA GLY A 1130 63.76 -0.54 19.36
C GLY A 1130 62.72 -0.74 18.27
N SER A 1131 62.98 -0.24 17.07
CA SER A 1131 62.19 -0.51 15.86
C SER A 1131 63.14 -0.86 14.71
N LEU A 1132 62.61 -1.36 13.60
CA LEU A 1132 63.42 -1.71 12.42
C LEU A 1132 64.18 -0.49 11.86
N ASN A 1133 63.62 0.72 11.99
CA ASN A 1133 64.28 1.96 11.56
C ASN A 1133 65.45 2.39 12.47
N ASN A 1134 65.44 2.04 13.77
CA ASN A 1134 66.44 2.46 14.74
C ASN A 1134 67.55 1.42 15.00
N LEU A 1135 67.43 0.24 14.39
CA LEU A 1135 68.31 -0.91 14.59
C LEU A 1135 69.78 -0.59 14.24
N GLN A 1136 70.00 0.26 13.22
CA GLN A 1136 71.31 0.69 12.77
C GLN A 1136 72.01 1.60 13.80
N ASN A 1137 71.29 2.55 14.40
CA ASN A 1137 71.85 3.51 15.35
C ASN A 1137 72.21 2.83 16.68
N ASP A 1138 71.36 1.94 17.18
CA ASP A 1138 71.58 1.22 18.45
C ASP A 1138 72.75 0.22 18.36
N LEU A 1139 72.96 -0.41 17.19
CA LEU A 1139 74.13 -1.27 16.94
C LEU A 1139 75.44 -0.47 16.99
N VAL A 1140 75.49 0.70 16.34
CA VAL A 1140 76.67 1.57 16.27
C VAL A 1140 77.02 2.12 17.65
N GLU A 1141 76.03 2.63 18.39
CA GLU A 1141 76.23 3.25 19.71
C GLU A 1141 76.76 2.25 20.76
N ARG A 1142 76.28 1.00 20.71
CA ARG A 1142 76.76 -0.09 21.59
C ARG A 1142 78.14 -0.60 21.22
N LEU A 1143 78.48 -0.65 19.93
CA LEU A 1143 79.85 -0.98 19.48
C LEU A 1143 80.85 0.11 19.87
N GLN A 1144 80.46 1.39 19.75
CA GLN A 1144 81.26 2.53 20.23
C GLN A 1144 81.51 2.44 21.74
N SER A 1145 80.46 2.12 22.51
CA SER A 1145 80.56 1.94 23.96
C SER A 1145 81.50 0.79 24.36
N ALA A 1146 81.50 -0.31 23.61
CA ALA A 1146 82.44 -1.42 23.82
C ALA A 1146 83.91 -1.03 23.55
N VAL A 1147 84.15 -0.18 22.54
CA VAL A 1147 85.48 0.39 22.23
C VAL A 1147 85.98 1.30 23.36
N ASP A 1148 85.11 2.16 23.88
CA ASP A 1148 85.45 3.10 24.94
C ASP A 1148 85.72 2.39 26.28
N ASN A 1149 85.01 1.29 26.55
CA ASN A 1149 85.27 0.42 27.70
C ASN A 1149 86.64 -0.28 27.62
N ILE A 1150 87.05 -0.74 26.42
CA ILE A 1150 88.37 -1.33 26.20
C ILE A 1150 89.48 -0.28 26.30
N ARG A 1151 89.26 0.97 25.84
CA ARG A 1151 90.22 2.08 25.96
C ARG A 1151 90.40 2.58 27.39
N SER A 1152 89.35 2.58 28.20
CA SER A 1152 89.39 3.04 29.60
C SER A 1152 89.94 1.99 30.58
N GLY A 1153 90.26 0.78 30.11
CA GLY A 1153 90.79 -0.30 30.94
C GLY A 1153 89.79 -0.89 31.93
N ALA A 1154 88.50 -0.61 31.76
CA ALA A 1154 87.43 -1.22 32.54
C ALA A 1154 87.14 -2.63 32.01
N SER A 1155 87.22 -3.64 32.86
CA SER A 1155 86.74 -4.99 32.55
C SER A 1155 85.25 -4.92 32.19
N TYR A 1156 84.85 -5.60 31.13
CA TYR A 1156 83.44 -5.73 30.75
C TYR A 1156 82.68 -6.40 31.91
N GLN A 1157 81.97 -5.62 32.72
CA GLN A 1157 81.07 -6.15 33.74
C GLN A 1157 79.69 -6.32 33.10
N ASP A 1158 79.23 -7.56 33.07
CA ASP A 1158 77.90 -7.96 32.65
C ASP A 1158 76.88 -7.41 33.66
N GLN A 1159 76.47 -6.15 33.52
CA GLN A 1159 75.38 -5.57 34.31
C GLN A 1159 74.04 -6.11 33.81
N ASN A 1160 73.81 -7.39 34.09
CA ASN A 1160 72.53 -8.08 33.92
C ASN A 1160 71.78 -8.09 35.26
N THR A 1161 71.20 -6.95 35.67
CA THR A 1161 70.06 -6.97 36.60
C THR A 1161 69.08 -5.85 36.28
N VAL A 1162 67.94 -6.21 35.68
CA VAL A 1162 66.66 -5.56 36.00
C VAL A 1162 65.71 -6.65 36.46
N GLN A 1163 65.39 -6.58 37.75
CA GLN A 1163 64.43 -7.41 38.47
C GLN A 1163 63.00 -7.01 38.05
N PRO A 1164 62.07 -7.97 37.92
CA PRO A 1164 60.71 -7.71 37.44
C PRO A 1164 59.88 -7.10 38.56
N ASP A 1165 59.44 -5.85 38.41
CA ASP A 1165 58.48 -5.30 39.37
C ASP A 1165 57.07 -5.79 39.04
N ARG A 1166 56.46 -6.42 40.05
CA ARG A 1166 55.17 -7.08 40.00
C ARG A 1166 54.17 -6.16 40.69
N THR A 1167 53.11 -5.80 39.97
CA THR A 1167 51.72 -5.72 40.45
C THR A 1167 51.47 -4.91 41.74
N THR A 1168 50.97 -3.67 41.63
CA THR A 1168 49.56 -3.29 41.87
C THR A 1168 49.34 -1.76 41.80
N PRO A 1169 48.11 -1.28 41.47
CA PRO A 1169 47.78 0.07 40.98
C PRO A 1169 47.29 1.00 42.12
N PRO A 1170 46.82 2.27 41.94
CA PRO A 1170 46.96 3.30 40.88
C PRO A 1170 47.46 4.67 41.43
N ASN A 1171 47.59 5.71 40.59
CA ASN A 1171 46.82 6.98 40.64
C ASN A 1171 47.60 8.23 40.15
N ASN A 1172 46.84 9.09 39.48
CA ASN A 1172 47.20 10.33 38.82
C ASN A 1172 48.05 11.29 39.68
N ASN A 1173 49.10 11.85 39.08
CA ASN A 1173 49.28 13.31 38.93
C ASN A 1173 50.76 13.68 38.72
N ALA A 1174 50.94 14.72 37.91
CA ALA A 1174 52.12 15.58 37.82
C ALA A 1174 53.36 15.01 37.12
N THR A 1175 53.20 14.89 35.81
CA THR A 1175 54.06 15.47 34.77
C THR A 1175 55.33 16.23 35.25
N PRO A 1176 56.52 15.63 35.13
CA PRO A 1176 57.77 16.38 35.13
C PRO A 1176 57.86 17.11 33.80
N LYS A 1177 57.60 18.42 33.80
CA LYS A 1177 57.61 19.29 32.61
C LYS A 1177 59.03 19.40 32.06
N PRO A 1178 59.35 18.86 30.86
CA PRO A 1178 60.65 19.11 30.25
C PRO A 1178 60.54 20.41 29.45
N ARG A 1179 61.21 21.42 29.96
CA ARG A 1179 61.61 22.64 29.25
C ARG A 1179 62.15 22.29 27.86
N ASN A 1180 61.79 23.12 26.89
CA ASN A 1180 62.32 23.12 25.54
C ASN A 1180 63.87 23.27 25.56
N PRO A 1181 64.66 22.31 25.04
CA PRO A 1181 66.12 22.44 24.99
C PRO A 1181 66.66 23.32 23.84
N PHE A 1182 65.80 23.97 23.03
CA PHE A 1182 66.27 25.06 22.14
C PHE A 1182 66.73 26.32 22.90
N ASP A 1183 66.53 26.39 24.22
CA ASP A 1183 66.96 27.51 25.08
C ASP A 1183 68.47 27.56 25.39
N SER A 1184 69.32 26.62 24.94
CA SER A 1184 70.73 26.64 25.36
C SER A 1184 71.83 26.58 24.31
N LEU A 1185 71.59 26.42 22.98
CA LEU A 1185 72.73 26.39 22.05
C LEU A 1185 72.75 27.34 20.85
N PHE A 1186 71.65 27.82 20.26
CA PHE A 1186 71.73 28.97 19.34
C PHE A 1186 70.45 29.80 19.40
N GLY A 1187 70.39 30.65 20.42
CA GLY A 1187 69.49 31.79 20.41
C GLY A 1187 69.79 32.69 19.21
N LYS A 1188 68.81 32.80 18.33
CA LYS A 1188 68.23 34.09 17.93
C LYS A 1188 66.90 33.85 17.24
#